data_AF-W1P308-F1
#
_entry.id   AF-W1P308-F1
#
_cell.length_a   1.000
_cell.length_b   1.000
_cell.length_c   1.000
_cell.angle_alpha   90.00
_cell.angle_beta   90.00
_cell.angle_gamma   90.00
#
_symmetry.space_group_name_H-M   'P 1'
#
loop_
_entity.id
_entity.type
_entity.pdbx_description
1 polymer ?
#
loop_
_entity_poly.entity_id
_entity_poly.type
_entity_poly.pdbx_seq_one_letter_code
_entity_poly.pdbx_strand_id
1 'polypeptide(L)'
;MEDDWGFSAEELDSMEKEALKRVAVKNTFSSSQSPSKSPSQKVTIKIFRDSPGRIALQTQYNTELLHVLKSVVGHEWDQSRRIWTYPESQLENLEVALSSLKDIISSISMVSPIRSHLRSVQAGCTLEQSILRELPPVQGSGCGIPCSPDLGSKGKGLSPQNMKGQIRVVLYLIGQDRVAAQSPYNERIKEACQSVKGRQWNAEERVWTFPLASLKEAVDSLTSIISPVVTIEASPPLVLPALQVSHGTGRRCEGDRSVKTSLWNDTSNKSCIQDNVCPKNLEKITIKFFLHPSCNIAAKFDYQQALVNAIKKIPKCTWQAKERLWLFPFSSLSSAEKVPSEVDGLDVEVYNLDSLVRRALDAASNVSDLHDLYKMMPSNIESNLLPFQRDGVRFLLEHGGRALLADEMGLGKTIQAIAFSSCIQDSWPVLVLTPSSLRLHWATMINQWLNIPPSDILVVLSQFGGSNRAGFKIVHSISKGSIQLDGVFNIISYDMVTKLQHVLLASKFKIVIADESHFLKNPQAKRTSACLPILQRARHVVLLTGTPALSRPIELFKQLEALYPDVYNNVHEYGQRYCKGGIFGLYQGASNHDELHNLIKATVMFRRLKKDVLSQLPVKRRQQVFLDLDEKEMKQIRALFRELEMVKNKIKACTSQEEVDTLKFSEKQLINKIFNDSAEAKIPAVLDYLETIVEAGCKFLIFAYHQPMMDAIHQFLLKKNVGLIRIDGSTPTSTRQDLVTQFQEKDNVKAAVLSIKAGGVGLTLTAASTVIFAELSWTPGDIIQAEDRAHRIGQVSSVNIYYLLANDTVDDIIWDVIQSKLENLGQVFDGRENSLEVSNCQTRNRSGSQAMNSPSQANINFRSQTVASSSPSKGKSGVQTSLDSFLKRCRGSDGSEDDHLKPKNPRL
;
A
#
# COMPACT_ATOMS: atom_id res chain seq x y z
N MET A 1 22.56 4.89 21.32
CA MET A 1 21.35 5.56 21.85
C MET A 1 20.79 6.55 20.83
N GLU A 2 21.08 6.38 19.53
CA GLU A 2 20.72 7.35 18.47
C GLU A 2 19.62 6.87 17.50
N ASP A 3 19.10 5.65 17.65
CA ASP A 3 18.15 5.04 16.69
C ASP A 3 16.67 5.02 17.14
N ASP A 4 16.28 5.77 18.17
CA ASP A 4 14.95 5.61 18.80
C ASP A 4 13.88 6.62 18.33
N TRP A 5 14.20 7.55 17.43
CA TRP A 5 13.31 8.67 17.07
C TRP A 5 12.70 8.53 15.68
N GLY A 6 12.13 7.35 15.42
CA GLY A 6 11.67 6.86 14.12
C GLY A 6 10.54 7.64 13.46
N PHE A 7 10.87 8.78 12.84
CA PHE A 7 10.09 9.35 11.74
C PHE A 7 10.69 8.92 10.40
N SER A 8 9.91 8.24 9.59
CA SER A 8 10.13 7.95 8.18
C SER A 8 9.97 9.20 7.32
N ALA A 9 10.62 9.22 6.15
CA ALA A 9 10.49 10.33 5.20
C ALA A 9 9.04 10.50 4.72
N GLU A 10 8.24 9.43 4.73
CA GLU A 10 6.81 9.45 4.38
C GLU A 10 5.94 10.10 5.46
N GLU A 11 6.29 9.95 6.74
CA GLU A 11 5.66 10.72 7.82
C GLU A 11 5.92 12.22 7.66
N LEU A 12 7.14 12.58 7.24
CA LEU A 12 7.51 13.96 6.92
C LEU A 12 6.77 14.49 5.68
N ASP A 13 6.61 13.66 4.63
CA ASP A 13 5.88 13.98 3.39
C ASP A 13 4.35 14.06 3.59
N SER A 14 3.78 13.22 4.46
CA SER A 14 2.36 13.30 4.81
C SER A 14 2.04 14.55 5.64
N MET A 15 2.93 14.89 6.58
CA MET A 15 2.88 16.19 7.27
C MET A 15 3.01 17.38 6.30
N GLU A 16 3.74 17.22 5.20
CA GLU A 16 3.88 18.23 4.15
C GLU A 16 2.59 18.42 3.34
N LYS A 17 1.97 17.33 2.88
CA LYS A 17 0.74 17.36 2.07
C LYS A 17 -0.47 17.94 2.83
N GLU A 18 -0.60 17.63 4.12
CA GLU A 18 -1.73 18.11 4.92
C GLU A 18 -1.56 19.57 5.38
N ALA A 19 -0.32 20.01 5.67
CA ALA A 19 -0.03 21.41 5.91
C ALA A 19 -0.37 22.29 4.69
N LEU A 20 -0.03 21.84 3.48
CA LEU A 20 -0.35 22.52 2.22
C LEU A 20 -1.87 22.63 1.98
N LYS A 21 -2.63 21.57 2.29
CA LYS A 21 -4.11 21.61 2.21
C LYS A 21 -4.71 22.61 3.19
N ARG A 22 -4.18 22.71 4.42
CA ARG A 22 -4.70 23.64 5.45
C ARG A 22 -4.45 25.12 5.11
N VAL A 23 -3.33 25.43 4.45
CA VAL A 23 -3.05 26.78 3.93
C VAL A 23 -3.98 27.12 2.77
N ALA A 24 -4.27 26.14 1.89
CA ALA A 24 -5.24 26.33 0.82
C ALA A 24 -6.65 26.62 1.36
N VAL A 25 -7.08 25.96 2.44
CA VAL A 25 -8.40 26.16 3.08
C VAL A 25 -8.52 27.51 3.83
N LYS A 26 -7.41 28.05 4.38
CA LYS A 26 -7.41 29.37 5.04
C LYS A 26 -7.31 30.55 4.05
N ASN A 27 -6.69 30.36 2.90
CA ASN A 27 -6.64 31.39 1.85
C ASN A 27 -7.95 31.49 1.02
N THR A 28 -8.91 30.58 1.22
CA THR A 28 -10.23 30.61 0.55
C THR A 28 -11.33 31.35 1.31
N PHE A 29 -11.08 31.85 2.53
CA PHE A 29 -12.03 32.72 3.26
C PHE A 29 -11.81 34.22 2.97
N SER A 30 -11.60 34.58 1.71
CA SER A 30 -11.77 35.95 1.20
C SER A 30 -11.94 35.99 -0.32
N SER A 31 -12.76 35.12 -0.90
CA SER A 31 -13.51 35.40 -2.14
C SER A 31 -14.39 34.21 -2.49
N SER A 32 -15.65 34.48 -2.77
CA SER A 32 -16.62 33.50 -3.24
C SER A 32 -16.27 33.05 -4.66
N GLN A 33 -15.59 31.90 -4.81
CA GLN A 33 -15.61 31.11 -6.04
C GLN A 33 -15.61 29.61 -5.70
N SER A 34 -16.48 28.87 -6.39
CA SER A 34 -16.60 27.41 -6.37
C SER A 34 -15.25 26.71 -6.61
N PRO A 35 -15.00 25.51 -6.03
CA PRO A 35 -13.73 24.82 -6.17
C PRO A 35 -13.53 24.34 -7.61
N SER A 36 -12.65 25.01 -8.34
CA SER A 36 -12.10 24.51 -9.59
C SER A 36 -11.02 23.48 -9.28
N LYS A 37 -11.16 22.28 -9.87
CA LYS A 37 -10.09 21.29 -9.98
C LYS A 37 -8.89 21.98 -10.64
N SER A 38 -7.71 21.95 -10.01
CA SER A 38 -6.48 22.39 -10.66
C SER A 38 -6.19 21.50 -11.88
N PRO A 39 -6.09 22.05 -13.10
CA PRO A 39 -5.64 21.29 -14.24
C PRO A 39 -4.11 21.24 -14.23
N SER A 40 -3.53 20.04 -14.34
CA SER A 40 -2.14 19.85 -14.72
C SER A 40 -1.88 20.56 -16.05
N GLN A 41 -1.25 21.74 -16.01
CA GLN A 41 -0.92 22.52 -17.20
C GLN A 41 0.22 21.81 -17.95
N LYS A 42 -0.13 21.11 -19.02
CA LYS A 42 0.85 20.46 -19.89
C LYS A 42 1.62 21.52 -20.71
N VAL A 43 2.94 21.43 -20.75
CA VAL A 43 3.85 22.44 -21.32
C VAL A 43 4.33 22.03 -22.72
N THR A 44 4.36 22.95 -23.68
CA THR A 44 4.92 22.72 -25.01
C THR A 44 6.39 23.12 -25.04
N ILE A 45 7.22 22.25 -25.61
CA ILE A 45 8.67 22.46 -25.71
C ILE A 45 9.09 22.54 -27.18
N LYS A 46 9.88 23.57 -27.53
CA LYS A 46 10.44 23.75 -28.87
C LYS A 46 11.94 23.50 -28.85
N ILE A 47 12.40 22.67 -29.78
CA ILE A 47 13.81 22.32 -29.95
C ILE A 47 14.27 22.73 -31.34
N PHE A 48 15.37 23.47 -31.41
CA PHE A 48 15.97 23.94 -32.66
C PHE A 48 17.49 24.12 -32.51
N ARG A 49 18.23 24.19 -33.63
CA ARG A 49 19.68 24.42 -33.62
C ARG A 49 19.95 25.91 -33.48
N ASP A 50 20.76 26.31 -32.50
CA ASP A 50 21.07 27.74 -32.25
C ASP A 50 22.33 28.18 -33.02
N SER A 51 23.35 27.33 -33.05
CA SER A 51 24.62 27.56 -33.78
C SER A 51 25.28 26.21 -34.12
N PRO A 52 26.29 26.17 -35.01
CA PRO A 52 26.98 24.91 -35.33
C PRO A 52 27.51 24.21 -34.07
N GLY A 53 27.03 23.00 -33.79
CA GLY A 53 27.41 22.25 -32.60
C GLY A 53 26.62 22.57 -31.33
N ARG A 54 25.58 23.41 -31.37
CA ARG A 54 24.69 23.73 -30.23
C ARG A 54 23.20 23.67 -30.53
N ILE A 55 22.43 23.17 -29.58
CA ILE A 55 20.98 22.98 -29.64
C ILE A 55 20.32 23.84 -28.58
N ALA A 56 19.27 24.56 -28.96
CA ALA A 56 18.46 25.38 -28.07
C ALA A 56 17.10 24.76 -27.76
N LEU A 57 16.63 25.05 -26.55
CA LEU A 57 15.38 24.61 -25.97
C LEU A 57 14.60 25.79 -25.43
N GLN A 58 13.41 26.01 -25.98
CA GLN A 58 12.49 27.05 -25.55
C GLN A 58 11.24 26.42 -24.94
N THR A 59 10.92 26.81 -23.71
CA THR A 59 9.77 26.29 -22.96
C THR A 59 9.12 27.42 -22.15
N GLN A 60 7.84 27.25 -21.82
CA GLN A 60 7.16 28.13 -20.87
C GLN A 60 7.66 27.86 -19.45
N TYR A 61 7.58 28.85 -18.56
CA TYR A 61 8.12 28.76 -17.21
C TYR A 61 7.40 27.66 -16.42
N ASN A 62 8.12 26.58 -16.11
CA ASN A 62 7.65 25.48 -15.28
C ASN A 62 8.83 24.99 -14.42
N THR A 63 8.61 24.92 -13.11
CA THR A 63 9.64 24.67 -12.09
C THR A 63 10.23 23.26 -12.17
N GLU A 64 9.43 22.26 -12.55
CA GLU A 64 9.89 20.87 -12.69
C GLU A 64 10.72 20.68 -13.98
N LEU A 65 10.30 21.31 -15.08
CA LEU A 65 11.05 21.34 -16.33
C LEU A 65 12.42 22.03 -16.17
N LEU A 66 12.47 23.13 -15.39
CA LEU A 66 13.71 23.84 -15.09
C LEU A 66 14.73 22.98 -14.34
N HIS A 67 14.28 22.14 -13.41
CA HIS A 67 15.16 21.26 -12.65
C HIS A 67 15.78 20.17 -13.55
N VAL A 68 14.98 19.60 -14.46
CA VAL A 68 15.46 18.59 -15.40
C VAL A 68 16.37 19.18 -16.46
N LEU A 69 16.06 20.37 -17.00
CA LEU A 69 16.91 21.04 -17.99
C LEU A 69 18.29 21.43 -17.43
N LYS A 70 18.37 21.79 -16.15
CA LYS A 70 19.64 22.04 -15.45
C LYS A 70 20.43 20.76 -15.11
N SER A 71 19.80 19.60 -15.12
CA SER A 71 20.47 18.33 -14.78
C SER A 71 21.38 17.81 -15.91
N VAL A 72 21.17 18.28 -17.14
CA VAL A 72 22.01 17.90 -18.30
C VAL A 72 23.27 18.77 -18.32
N VAL A 73 24.43 18.13 -18.41
CA VAL A 73 25.76 18.78 -18.30
C VAL A 73 26.04 19.65 -19.53
N GLY A 74 26.69 20.79 -19.33
CA GLY A 74 27.09 21.71 -20.41
C GLY A 74 26.00 22.69 -20.85
N HIS A 75 24.94 22.85 -20.05
CA HIS A 75 23.85 23.77 -20.33
C HIS A 75 24.23 25.23 -20.10
N GLU A 76 23.76 26.13 -20.96
CA GLU A 76 23.89 27.58 -20.81
C GLU A 76 22.52 28.25 -20.98
N TRP A 77 22.16 29.14 -20.07
CA TRP A 77 20.90 29.89 -20.13
C TRP A 77 21.10 31.27 -20.75
N ASP A 78 20.44 31.53 -21.89
CA ASP A 78 20.41 32.86 -22.50
C ASP A 78 19.20 33.63 -21.96
N GLN A 79 19.46 34.57 -21.05
CA GLN A 79 18.43 35.41 -20.42
C GLN A 79 17.69 36.30 -21.43
N SER A 80 18.34 36.72 -22.51
CA SER A 80 17.75 37.63 -23.50
C SER A 80 16.74 36.92 -24.42
N ARG A 81 17.04 35.66 -24.77
CA ARG A 81 16.20 34.84 -25.67
C ARG A 81 15.29 33.85 -24.92
N ARG A 82 15.47 33.72 -23.60
CA ARG A 82 14.77 32.76 -22.72
C ARG A 82 14.86 31.33 -23.25
N ILE A 83 16.07 30.91 -23.61
CA ILE A 83 16.36 29.57 -24.13
C ILE A 83 17.51 28.92 -23.36
N TRP A 84 17.42 27.61 -23.21
CA TRP A 84 18.52 26.78 -22.74
C TRP A 84 19.30 26.25 -23.93
N THR A 85 20.61 26.44 -23.95
CA THR A 85 21.48 25.94 -25.01
C THR A 85 22.36 24.81 -24.48
N TYR A 86 22.59 23.80 -25.31
CA TYR A 86 23.35 22.60 -24.99
C TYR A 86 24.30 22.25 -26.15
N PRO A 87 25.46 21.62 -25.89
CA PRO A 87 26.27 21.02 -26.93
C PRO A 87 25.49 19.93 -27.66
N GLU A 88 25.65 19.83 -28.96
CA GLU A 88 24.97 18.82 -29.79
C GLU A 88 25.34 17.38 -29.39
N SER A 89 26.51 17.17 -28.77
CA SER A 89 26.92 15.89 -28.18
C SER A 89 26.05 15.43 -27.01
N GLN A 90 25.23 16.31 -26.42
CA GLN A 90 24.33 16.00 -25.30
C GLN A 90 22.88 15.78 -25.73
N LEU A 91 22.61 15.70 -27.04
CA LEU A 91 21.24 15.54 -27.56
C LEU A 91 20.55 14.27 -27.05
N GLU A 92 21.25 13.14 -26.98
CA GLU A 92 20.66 11.89 -26.46
C GLU A 92 20.31 11.99 -24.97
N ASN A 93 21.20 12.58 -24.16
CA ASN A 93 20.95 12.81 -22.74
C ASN A 93 19.79 13.78 -22.50
N LEU A 94 19.65 14.78 -23.36
CA LEU A 94 18.54 15.74 -23.33
C LEU A 94 17.21 15.08 -23.74
N GLU A 95 17.21 14.21 -24.75
CA GLU A 95 16.02 13.43 -25.14
C GLU A 95 15.60 12.45 -24.03
N VAL A 96 16.55 11.77 -23.38
CA VAL A 96 16.28 10.89 -22.23
C VAL A 96 15.72 11.69 -21.05
N ALA A 97 16.31 12.83 -20.72
CA ALA A 97 15.84 13.70 -19.63
C ALA A 97 14.41 14.22 -19.88
N LEU A 98 14.11 14.64 -21.12
CA LEU A 98 12.75 15.07 -21.49
C LEU A 98 11.76 13.89 -21.54
N SER A 99 12.22 12.68 -21.85
CA SER A 99 11.37 11.48 -21.85
C SER A 99 10.86 11.08 -20.46
N SER A 100 11.57 11.47 -19.41
CA SER A 100 11.17 11.27 -18.01
C SER A 100 10.06 12.23 -17.54
N LEU A 101 9.73 13.25 -18.35
CA LEU A 101 8.68 14.25 -18.07
C LEU A 101 7.47 14.14 -19.02
N LYS A 102 7.23 12.97 -19.60
CA LYS A 102 6.13 12.75 -20.59
C LYS A 102 4.74 13.11 -20.08
N ASP A 103 4.51 13.06 -18.76
CA ASP A 103 3.22 13.41 -18.16
C ASP A 103 2.98 14.92 -18.08
N ILE A 104 4.05 15.73 -18.10
CA ILE A 104 4.04 17.19 -18.01
C ILE A 104 4.16 17.83 -19.40
N ILE A 105 4.79 17.17 -20.36
CA ILE A 105 5.01 17.71 -21.70
C ILE A 105 3.81 17.42 -22.61
N SER A 106 3.14 18.47 -23.10
CA SER A 106 1.98 18.32 -24.01
C SER A 106 2.38 17.86 -25.40
N SER A 107 3.51 18.37 -25.88
CA SER A 107 4.03 18.17 -27.24
C SER A 107 5.48 18.68 -27.32
N ILE A 108 6.31 17.98 -28.10
CA ILE A 108 7.65 18.44 -28.47
C ILE A 108 7.61 18.77 -29.96
N SER A 109 7.81 20.04 -30.30
CA SER A 109 7.92 20.47 -31.69
C SER A 109 9.40 20.50 -32.07
N MET A 110 9.81 19.56 -32.92
CA MET A 110 11.14 19.56 -33.52
C MET A 110 11.06 20.19 -34.91
N VAL A 111 11.76 21.30 -35.09
CA VAL A 111 11.98 21.87 -36.43
C VAL A 111 13.12 21.06 -37.05
N SER A 112 12.84 20.18 -38.01
CA SER A 112 13.89 19.39 -38.69
C SER A 112 14.88 20.35 -39.40
N PRO A 113 16.20 20.06 -39.46
CA PRO A 113 16.82 18.73 -39.42
C PRO A 113 17.90 18.57 -38.33
N ILE A 114 17.51 18.18 -37.11
CA ILE A 114 18.49 17.72 -36.09
C ILE A 114 18.75 16.20 -36.27
N ARG A 115 17.71 15.40 -36.51
CA ARG A 115 17.83 13.95 -36.72
C ARG A 115 18.16 13.51 -38.15
N SER A 116 17.84 14.31 -39.18
CA SER A 116 18.10 13.96 -40.59
C SER A 116 19.49 14.34 -41.09
N HIS A 117 20.25 15.15 -40.34
CA HIS A 117 21.64 15.52 -40.70
C HIS A 117 22.70 14.64 -40.02
N LEU A 118 22.35 13.98 -38.90
CA LEU A 118 23.26 13.08 -38.16
C LEU A 118 23.37 11.66 -38.76
N ARG A 119 22.64 11.34 -39.83
CA ARG A 119 22.81 10.10 -40.60
C ARG A 119 23.59 10.27 -41.91
N SER A 120 24.08 11.47 -42.25
CA SER A 120 24.74 11.73 -43.54
C SER A 120 26.13 12.35 -43.46
N VAL A 121 26.86 12.19 -42.35
CA VAL A 121 28.28 12.60 -42.28
C VAL A 121 29.15 11.38 -42.02
N GLN A 122 29.20 10.51 -43.02
CA GLN A 122 30.27 9.55 -43.24
C GLN A 122 30.57 9.49 -44.75
N ALA A 123 30.77 10.66 -45.38
CA ALA A 123 31.36 10.81 -46.71
C ALA A 123 31.81 12.28 -46.87
N GLY A 124 33.05 12.50 -47.32
CA GLY A 124 33.79 13.74 -47.16
C GLY A 124 33.57 14.86 -48.19
N CYS A 125 34.52 15.82 -48.14
CA CYS A 125 34.84 16.96 -49.03
C CYS A 125 34.38 18.39 -48.62
N THR A 126 35.34 19.11 -47.99
CA THR A 126 35.92 20.46 -48.25
C THR A 126 35.10 21.70 -48.68
N LEU A 127 35.41 22.82 -47.97
CA LEU A 127 35.40 24.28 -48.28
C LEU A 127 34.06 24.91 -48.77
N GLU A 128 33.64 26.15 -48.44
CA GLU A 128 34.32 27.44 -48.32
C GLU A 128 33.42 28.52 -47.62
N GLN A 129 33.99 29.69 -47.30
CA GLN A 129 33.46 30.82 -46.52
C GLN A 129 32.37 31.69 -47.19
N SER A 130 31.55 32.40 -46.39
CA SER A 130 31.14 33.84 -46.51
C SER A 130 29.88 34.14 -45.66
N ILE A 131 29.51 35.32 -45.13
CA ILE A 131 30.06 36.67 -44.87
C ILE A 131 29.05 37.36 -43.89
N LEU A 132 29.54 38.30 -43.07
CA LEU A 132 28.89 39.23 -42.12
C LEU A 132 27.69 40.08 -42.65
N ARG A 133 26.79 40.54 -41.74
CA ARG A 133 26.52 41.99 -41.46
C ARG A 133 25.43 42.26 -40.40
N GLU A 134 25.88 42.93 -39.33
CA GLU A 134 25.39 44.16 -38.65
C GLU A 134 23.94 44.36 -38.11
N LEU A 135 23.94 44.70 -36.80
CA LEU A 135 23.03 45.40 -35.86
C LEU A 135 22.59 46.83 -36.31
N PRO A 136 21.85 47.71 -35.55
CA PRO A 136 20.94 47.65 -34.36
C PRO A 136 19.72 48.67 -34.46
N PRO A 137 19.24 49.46 -33.44
CA PRO A 137 18.59 49.20 -32.11
C PRO A 137 17.25 49.99 -31.83
N VAL A 138 16.73 49.92 -30.57
CA VAL A 138 16.21 51.04 -29.68
C VAL A 138 14.74 51.00 -29.15
N GLN A 139 14.65 50.85 -27.81
CA GLN A 139 13.84 51.49 -26.73
C GLN A 139 12.31 51.76 -26.79
N GLY A 140 11.65 51.52 -25.63
CA GLY A 140 11.12 52.64 -24.80
C GLY A 140 9.65 52.65 -24.33
N SER A 141 9.44 52.52 -22.99
CA SER A 141 8.40 53.19 -22.13
C SER A 141 6.88 52.98 -22.39
N GLY A 142 5.92 53.02 -21.45
CA GLY A 142 5.86 53.30 -20.01
C GLY A 142 4.38 53.61 -19.58
N CYS A 143 4.05 53.32 -18.30
CA CYS A 143 3.04 53.90 -17.39
C CYS A 143 1.52 54.05 -17.70
N GLY A 144 0.69 53.80 -16.66
CA GLY A 144 -0.44 54.68 -16.27
C GLY A 144 -1.79 54.02 -15.94
N ILE A 145 -2.39 54.36 -14.80
CA ILE A 145 -3.56 53.75 -14.11
C ILE A 145 -4.88 54.59 -14.34
N PRO A 146 -6.00 54.45 -13.57
CA PRO A 146 -7.30 53.76 -13.83
C PRO A 146 -8.56 54.67 -13.98
N CYS A 147 -9.75 54.07 -14.25
CA CYS A 147 -11.04 54.23 -13.51
C CYS A 147 -12.30 53.83 -14.35
N SER A 148 -13.29 53.26 -13.66
CA SER A 148 -14.62 52.71 -14.07
C SER A 148 -15.64 53.79 -14.52
N PRO A 149 -16.98 53.53 -14.70
CA PRO A 149 -17.80 52.31 -14.88
C PRO A 149 -18.88 52.41 -16.03
N ASP A 150 -19.71 51.36 -16.15
CA ASP A 150 -21.13 51.34 -16.59
C ASP A 150 -21.60 51.21 -18.06
N LEU A 151 -22.70 50.43 -18.18
CA LEU A 151 -23.81 50.39 -19.16
C LEU A 151 -23.67 49.63 -20.51
N GLY A 152 -24.45 48.53 -20.60
CA GLY A 152 -25.65 48.53 -21.47
C GLY A 152 -25.55 48.12 -22.95
N SER A 153 -25.93 46.87 -23.23
CA SER A 153 -26.83 46.45 -24.33
C SER A 153 -26.36 46.44 -25.80
N LYS A 154 -26.89 45.42 -26.49
CA LYS A 154 -27.11 45.23 -27.94
C LYS A 154 -25.91 44.92 -28.82
N GLY A 155 -26.04 43.79 -29.50
CA GLY A 155 -25.12 43.33 -30.52
C GLY A 155 -25.05 44.25 -31.74
N LYS A 156 -23.87 44.27 -32.34
CA LYS A 156 -23.62 44.32 -33.78
C LYS A 156 -22.18 43.88 -34.00
N GLY A 157 -21.95 43.31 -35.18
CA GLY A 157 -20.81 42.47 -35.51
C GLY A 157 -19.44 43.08 -35.30
N LEU A 158 -18.47 42.20 -35.11
CA LEU A 158 -17.06 42.50 -35.25
C LEU A 158 -16.52 41.80 -36.49
N SER A 159 -15.80 42.62 -37.24
CA SER A 159 -15.02 42.40 -38.44
C SER A 159 -13.95 41.31 -38.30
N PRO A 160 -13.43 40.80 -39.43
CA PRO A 160 -12.59 39.62 -39.45
C PRO A 160 -11.14 40.01 -39.17
N GLN A 161 -10.61 39.60 -38.02
CA GLN A 161 -9.17 39.42 -37.83
C GLN A 161 -8.91 38.61 -36.55
N ASN A 162 -8.00 37.64 -36.68
CA ASN A 162 -7.50 36.69 -35.67
C ASN A 162 -8.32 35.40 -35.45
N MET A 163 -8.18 34.43 -36.37
CA MET A 163 -8.31 33.00 -36.05
C MET A 163 -7.12 32.22 -36.61
N LYS A 164 -6.23 31.77 -35.72
CA LYS A 164 -5.34 30.61 -35.95
C LYS A 164 -5.61 29.61 -34.83
N GLY A 165 -6.73 28.88 -34.94
CA GLY A 165 -7.09 27.80 -34.01
C GLY A 165 -7.97 26.77 -34.72
N GLN A 166 -7.61 25.48 -34.60
CA GLN A 166 -8.33 24.32 -35.15
C GLN A 166 -9.76 24.24 -34.62
N ILE A 167 -10.75 24.13 -35.52
CA ILE A 167 -12.18 23.98 -35.18
C ILE A 167 -12.49 22.49 -35.06
N ARG A 168 -12.83 22.02 -33.86
CA ARG A 168 -13.14 20.60 -33.62
C ARG A 168 -14.64 20.35 -33.73
N VAL A 169 -15.04 19.31 -34.48
CA VAL A 169 -16.42 18.83 -34.60
C VAL A 169 -16.48 17.42 -34.03
N VAL A 170 -17.32 17.21 -33.01
CA VAL A 170 -17.47 15.90 -32.35
C VAL A 170 -18.78 15.26 -32.78
N LEU A 171 -18.71 14.02 -33.27
CA LEU A 171 -19.85 13.20 -33.63
C LEU A 171 -20.10 12.13 -32.56
N TYR A 172 -21.35 12.01 -32.12
CA TYR A 172 -21.74 10.97 -31.15
C TYR A 172 -23.16 10.47 -31.41
N LEU A 173 -23.47 9.26 -30.96
CA LEU A 173 -24.78 8.63 -31.11
C LEU A 173 -25.78 9.22 -30.12
N ILE A 174 -26.98 9.54 -30.61
CA ILE A 174 -28.15 9.86 -29.81
C ILE A 174 -29.20 8.78 -30.08
N GLY A 175 -29.38 7.87 -29.12
CA GLY A 175 -30.23 6.68 -29.28
C GLY A 175 -29.58 5.63 -30.20
N GLN A 176 -30.41 4.75 -30.78
CA GLN A 176 -29.92 3.63 -31.60
C GLN A 176 -29.65 3.99 -33.06
N ASP A 177 -30.35 5.01 -33.62
CA ASP A 177 -30.38 5.23 -35.08
C ASP A 177 -29.99 6.65 -35.54
N ARG A 178 -29.55 7.54 -34.64
CA ARG A 178 -29.20 8.92 -34.99
C ARG A 178 -27.87 9.37 -34.43
N VAL A 179 -27.22 10.27 -35.16
CA VAL A 179 -25.92 10.86 -34.80
C VAL A 179 -26.08 12.37 -34.67
N ALA A 180 -25.46 12.95 -33.65
CA ALA A 180 -25.37 14.38 -33.44
C ALA A 180 -23.96 14.90 -33.78
N ALA A 181 -23.92 16.09 -34.37
CA ALA A 181 -22.72 16.85 -34.63
C ALA A 181 -22.67 18.10 -33.74
N GLN A 182 -21.69 18.11 -32.83
CA GLN A 182 -21.44 19.23 -31.93
C GLN A 182 -20.20 19.99 -32.36
N SER A 183 -20.35 21.29 -32.57
CA SER A 183 -19.24 22.20 -32.89
C SER A 183 -19.49 23.59 -32.33
N PRO A 184 -18.45 24.41 -32.14
CA PRO A 184 -18.60 25.85 -31.98
C PRO A 184 -19.35 26.46 -33.18
N TYR A 185 -20.05 27.59 -32.98
CA TYR A 185 -20.81 28.23 -34.05
C TYR A 185 -19.88 28.70 -35.18
N ASN A 186 -20.07 28.14 -36.37
CA ASN A 186 -19.38 28.52 -37.60
C ASN A 186 -20.35 28.41 -38.76
N GLU A 187 -20.48 29.47 -39.57
CA GLU A 187 -21.46 29.50 -40.67
C GLU A 187 -21.20 28.43 -41.72
N ARG A 188 -19.95 28.09 -42.03
CA ARG A 188 -19.62 27.04 -43.01
C ARG A 188 -19.94 25.64 -42.50
N ILE A 189 -19.73 25.38 -41.20
CA ILE A 189 -20.11 24.09 -40.59
C ILE A 189 -21.63 23.98 -40.52
N LYS A 190 -22.32 25.08 -40.23
CA LYS A 190 -23.79 25.13 -40.27
C LYS A 190 -24.32 24.84 -41.68
N GLU A 191 -23.75 25.44 -42.72
CA GLU A 191 -24.12 25.17 -44.12
C GLU A 191 -23.84 23.71 -44.52
N ALA A 192 -22.69 23.15 -44.11
CA ALA A 192 -22.35 21.74 -44.36
C ALA A 192 -23.26 20.76 -43.62
N CYS A 193 -23.66 21.04 -42.38
CA CYS A 193 -24.68 20.23 -41.70
C CYS A 193 -26.08 20.41 -42.34
N GLN A 194 -26.34 21.57 -42.94
CA GLN A 194 -27.58 21.85 -43.67
C GLN A 194 -27.67 21.18 -45.04
N SER A 195 -26.56 20.74 -45.64
CA SER A 195 -26.60 19.99 -46.91
C SER A 195 -26.92 18.50 -46.72
N VAL A 196 -26.80 17.95 -45.51
CA VAL A 196 -27.04 16.52 -45.23
C VAL A 196 -28.54 16.19 -45.26
N LYS A 197 -28.89 15.05 -45.89
CA LYS A 197 -30.29 14.58 -45.95
C LYS A 197 -30.75 14.02 -44.59
N GLY A 198 -32.02 14.22 -44.26
CA GLY A 198 -32.62 13.73 -42.99
C GLY A 198 -32.22 14.50 -41.72
N ARG A 199 -31.52 15.63 -41.87
CA ARG A 199 -31.07 16.50 -40.77
C ARG A 199 -32.22 17.11 -39.96
N GLN A 200 -32.01 17.26 -38.65
CA GLN A 200 -32.88 18.00 -37.73
C GLN A 200 -32.04 18.80 -36.74
N TRP A 201 -32.46 20.03 -36.43
CA TRP A 201 -31.82 20.85 -35.41
C TRP A 201 -32.43 20.56 -34.04
N ASN A 202 -31.61 20.14 -33.08
CA ASN A 202 -32.04 20.04 -31.68
C ASN A 202 -31.79 21.39 -30.99
N ALA A 203 -32.87 22.09 -30.64
CA ALA A 203 -32.80 23.42 -30.03
C ALA A 203 -32.31 23.40 -28.57
N GLU A 204 -32.55 22.31 -27.83
CA GLU A 204 -32.16 22.19 -26.41
C GLU A 204 -30.64 21.99 -26.28
N GLU A 205 -30.07 21.09 -27.07
CA GLU A 205 -28.62 20.82 -27.05
C GLU A 205 -27.81 21.67 -28.04
N ARG A 206 -28.50 22.43 -28.90
CA ARG A 206 -27.90 23.30 -29.93
C ARG A 206 -26.96 22.53 -30.87
N VAL A 207 -27.40 21.35 -31.33
CA VAL A 207 -26.65 20.47 -32.23
C VAL A 207 -27.47 20.05 -33.45
N TRP A 208 -26.78 19.74 -34.56
CA TRP A 208 -27.40 19.13 -35.73
C TRP A 208 -27.43 17.62 -35.57
N THR A 209 -28.59 17.01 -35.79
CA THR A 209 -28.79 15.56 -35.74
C THR A 209 -29.14 15.03 -37.12
N PHE A 210 -28.65 13.85 -37.48
CA PHE A 210 -28.95 13.18 -38.75
C PHE A 210 -29.08 11.66 -38.54
N PRO A 211 -29.79 10.93 -39.42
CA PRO A 211 -29.88 9.48 -39.33
C PRO A 211 -28.50 8.83 -39.48
N LEU A 212 -28.26 7.72 -38.78
CA LEU A 212 -26.97 7.01 -38.81
C LEU A 212 -26.59 6.55 -40.22
N ALA A 213 -27.57 6.21 -41.06
CA ALA A 213 -27.36 5.88 -42.47
C ALA A 213 -26.74 7.03 -43.30
N SER A 214 -26.94 8.28 -42.88
CA SER A 214 -26.39 9.49 -43.53
C SER A 214 -25.05 9.94 -42.94
N LEU A 215 -24.44 9.15 -42.04
CA LEU A 215 -23.17 9.49 -41.38
C LEU A 215 -22.03 9.74 -42.38
N LYS A 216 -21.93 8.93 -43.43
CA LYS A 216 -20.88 9.09 -44.45
C LYS A 216 -21.04 10.42 -45.21
N GLU A 217 -22.26 10.75 -45.62
CA GLU A 217 -22.58 12.01 -46.32
C GLU A 217 -22.33 13.24 -45.43
N ALA A 218 -22.57 13.12 -44.12
CA ALA A 218 -22.27 14.16 -43.13
C ALA A 218 -20.75 14.37 -42.95
N VAL A 219 -19.98 13.29 -42.82
CA VAL A 219 -18.51 13.35 -42.71
C VAL A 219 -17.91 13.93 -43.99
N ASP A 220 -18.39 13.51 -45.16
CA ASP A 220 -17.90 14.01 -46.45
C ASP A 220 -18.20 15.51 -46.64
N SER A 221 -19.42 15.96 -46.28
CA SER A 221 -19.81 17.38 -46.35
C SER A 221 -18.98 18.25 -45.41
N LEU A 222 -18.73 17.78 -44.18
CA LEU A 222 -17.91 18.49 -43.18
C LEU A 222 -16.43 18.53 -43.58
N THR A 223 -15.94 17.46 -44.22
CA THR A 223 -14.55 17.36 -44.69
C THR A 223 -14.31 18.18 -45.97
N SER A 224 -15.35 18.42 -46.79
CA SER A 224 -15.24 19.22 -48.02
C SER A 224 -15.04 20.72 -47.81
N ILE A 225 -15.10 21.22 -46.57
CA ILE A 225 -14.86 22.63 -46.27
C ILE A 225 -13.36 22.93 -46.48
N ILE A 226 -13.04 23.58 -47.60
CA ILE A 226 -11.66 23.89 -48.04
C ILE A 226 -11.04 24.99 -47.15
N SER A 227 -10.55 24.63 -45.97
CA SER A 227 -9.58 25.39 -45.15
C SER A 227 -9.02 24.44 -44.07
N PRO A 228 -7.70 24.46 -43.74
CA PRO A 228 -7.01 23.36 -43.07
C PRO A 228 -7.25 23.25 -41.54
N VAL A 229 -8.45 23.58 -41.09
CA VAL A 229 -8.73 23.97 -39.69
C VAL A 229 -10.03 23.33 -39.18
N VAL A 230 -10.42 22.14 -39.67
CA VAL A 230 -11.53 21.36 -39.10
C VAL A 230 -11.09 19.93 -38.77
N THR A 231 -11.23 19.52 -37.51
CA THR A 231 -10.89 18.15 -37.05
C THR A 231 -12.18 17.45 -36.61
N ILE A 232 -12.50 16.32 -37.25
CA ILE A 232 -13.72 15.54 -36.94
C ILE A 232 -13.32 14.37 -36.07
N GLU A 233 -13.98 14.22 -34.92
CA GLU A 233 -13.74 13.11 -34.00
C GLU A 233 -15.06 12.41 -33.64
N ALA A 234 -15.02 11.09 -33.51
CA ALA A 234 -16.17 10.32 -33.02
C ALA A 234 -15.96 9.90 -31.57
N SER A 235 -17.00 10.05 -30.75
CA SER A 235 -17.02 9.47 -29.41
C SER A 235 -17.42 7.99 -29.49
N PRO A 236 -16.74 7.08 -28.75
CA PRO A 236 -17.18 5.69 -28.65
C PRO A 236 -18.65 5.60 -28.19
N PRO A 237 -19.47 4.68 -28.74
CA PRO A 237 -19.09 3.55 -29.61
C PRO A 237 -19.12 3.85 -31.13
N LEU A 238 -19.24 5.11 -31.54
CA LEU A 238 -19.33 5.49 -32.95
C LEU A 238 -17.95 5.42 -33.64
N VAL A 239 -17.86 4.77 -34.80
CA VAL A 239 -16.63 4.64 -35.61
C VAL A 239 -16.80 5.37 -36.94
N LEU A 240 -15.87 6.25 -37.30
CA LEU A 240 -15.91 7.00 -38.57
C LEU A 240 -15.49 6.11 -39.75
N PRO A 241 -16.15 6.22 -40.92
CA PRO A 241 -15.71 5.55 -42.14
C PRO A 241 -14.35 6.11 -42.63
N ALA A 242 -13.46 5.23 -43.11
CA ALA A 242 -12.14 5.63 -43.61
C ALA A 242 -12.25 6.53 -44.86
N LEU A 243 -11.70 7.75 -44.80
CA LEU A 243 -11.62 8.70 -45.91
C LEU A 243 -10.54 8.26 -46.91
N GLN A 244 -10.92 7.96 -48.17
CA GLN A 244 -9.96 7.76 -49.26
C GLN A 244 -9.53 9.12 -49.84
N VAL A 245 -8.25 9.47 -49.70
CA VAL A 245 -7.67 10.65 -50.37
C VAL A 245 -7.19 10.23 -51.76
N SER A 246 -7.93 10.64 -52.80
CA SER A 246 -7.55 10.48 -54.20
C SER A 246 -6.55 11.57 -54.62
N HIS A 247 -5.33 11.19 -55.01
CA HIS A 247 -4.45 12.08 -55.78
C HIS A 247 -4.95 12.17 -57.23
N GLY A 248 -5.23 13.40 -57.66
CA GLY A 248 -5.74 13.71 -59.00
C GLY A 248 -4.70 13.48 -60.10
N THR A 249 -5.19 12.92 -61.19
CA THR A 249 -4.59 12.80 -62.52
C THR A 249 -4.18 14.15 -63.11
N GLY A 250 -2.96 14.24 -63.63
CA GLY A 250 -2.56 15.21 -64.64
C GLY A 250 -2.95 14.74 -66.05
N ARG A 251 -3.80 15.56 -66.69
CA ARG A 251 -4.11 15.77 -68.13
C ARG A 251 -3.88 14.66 -69.19
N ARG A 252 -4.94 14.50 -70.00
CA ARG A 252 -5.04 13.90 -71.36
C ARG A 252 -3.83 14.14 -72.27
N CYS A 253 -3.49 13.11 -73.06
CA CYS A 253 -3.38 13.20 -74.52
C CYS A 253 -3.88 11.89 -75.15
N GLU A 254 -4.58 12.04 -76.28
CA GLU A 254 -5.13 11.00 -77.17
C GLU A 254 -4.03 10.22 -77.89
N GLY A 255 -4.37 9.04 -78.45
CA GLY A 255 -3.62 8.48 -79.57
C GLY A 255 -3.45 6.96 -79.59
N ASP A 256 -4.42 6.30 -80.20
CA ASP A 256 -4.27 5.28 -81.25
C ASP A 256 -3.27 4.09 -81.13
N ARG A 257 -3.85 2.90 -81.34
CA ARG A 257 -3.38 1.74 -82.15
C ARG A 257 -1.96 1.15 -81.95
N SER A 258 -2.01 -0.18 -81.77
CA SER A 258 -1.41 -1.22 -82.64
C SER A 258 -0.30 -2.12 -82.07
N VAL A 259 -0.51 -3.43 -82.31
CA VAL A 259 0.44 -4.48 -82.74
C VAL A 259 1.49 -4.93 -81.71
N LYS A 260 1.35 -6.13 -81.13
CA LYS A 260 1.83 -7.47 -81.58
C LYS A 260 3.37 -7.61 -81.60
N THR A 261 3.79 -8.82 -81.18
CA THR A 261 5.05 -9.53 -81.53
C THR A 261 6.34 -8.96 -80.91
N SER A 262 7.37 -9.71 -80.49
CA SER A 262 7.67 -11.13 -80.32
C SER A 262 9.19 -11.27 -80.08
N LEU A 263 9.63 -12.48 -79.73
CA LEU A 263 10.91 -13.11 -80.13
C LEU A 263 12.19 -12.95 -79.23
N TRP A 264 12.62 -14.13 -78.71
CA TRP A 264 13.96 -14.77 -78.70
C TRP A 264 14.91 -14.51 -77.51
N ASN A 265 15.24 -15.56 -76.72
CA ASN A 265 16.40 -16.49 -76.82
C ASN A 265 17.75 -15.75 -76.59
N ASP A 266 18.76 -16.21 -75.87
CA ASP A 266 19.10 -17.49 -75.24
C ASP A 266 20.34 -17.26 -74.33
N THR A 267 20.58 -18.19 -73.39
CA THR A 267 21.88 -18.58 -72.78
C THR A 267 22.80 -17.58 -72.05
N SER A 268 23.04 -17.81 -70.75
CA SER A 268 24.26 -18.45 -70.20
C SER A 268 24.61 -18.03 -68.75
N ASN A 269 24.62 -19.03 -67.85
CA ASN A 269 25.53 -19.26 -66.71
C ASN A 269 26.07 -18.07 -65.86
N LYS A 270 25.62 -17.96 -64.59
CA LYS A 270 26.40 -18.25 -63.35
C LYS A 270 25.80 -17.58 -62.08
N SER A 271 25.69 -18.40 -61.03
CA SER A 271 25.79 -18.13 -59.58
C SER A 271 24.95 -17.03 -58.91
N CYS A 272 24.12 -17.49 -57.96
CA CYS A 272 23.74 -16.92 -56.65
C CYS A 272 23.38 -15.42 -56.54
N ILE A 273 22.20 -15.11 -55.96
CA ILE A 273 21.99 -14.20 -54.81
C ILE A 273 20.52 -13.71 -54.73
N GLN A 274 19.91 -13.94 -53.55
CA GLN A 274 18.82 -13.20 -52.88
C GLN A 274 17.42 -13.08 -53.52
N ASP A 275 16.49 -13.89 -53.00
CA ASP A 275 15.08 -13.48 -52.88
C ASP A 275 14.91 -12.62 -51.60
N ASN A 276 14.75 -11.31 -51.79
CA ASN A 276 14.28 -10.38 -50.76
C ASN A 276 12.74 -10.42 -50.70
N VAL A 277 12.21 -11.15 -49.71
CA VAL A 277 10.82 -10.97 -49.27
C VAL A 277 10.85 -10.06 -48.03
N CYS A 278 10.23 -8.88 -48.13
CA CYS A 278 10.03 -7.96 -47.00
C CYS A 278 9.25 -8.67 -45.86
N PRO A 279 9.66 -8.57 -44.59
CA PRO A 279 8.87 -9.10 -43.49
C PRO A 279 7.59 -8.27 -43.33
N LYS A 280 6.44 -8.96 -43.28
CA LYS A 280 5.20 -8.37 -42.77
C LYS A 280 5.46 -7.94 -41.33
N ASN A 281 5.12 -6.70 -40.97
CA ASN A 281 5.10 -6.25 -39.58
C ASN A 281 4.11 -7.15 -38.82
N LEU A 282 4.62 -8.11 -38.05
CA LEU A 282 3.85 -8.96 -37.16
C LEU A 282 3.42 -8.11 -35.95
N GLU A 283 2.15 -8.18 -35.56
CA GLU A 283 1.70 -7.58 -34.30
C GLU A 283 2.41 -8.29 -33.13
N LYS A 284 3.08 -7.51 -32.30
CA LYS A 284 3.86 -7.99 -31.16
C LYS A 284 2.94 -8.36 -30.00
N ILE A 285 2.97 -9.61 -29.56
CA ILE A 285 2.09 -10.12 -28.49
C ILE A 285 2.88 -10.22 -27.21
N THR A 286 2.46 -9.49 -26.20
CA THR A 286 3.07 -9.54 -24.87
C THR A 286 2.36 -10.57 -23.99
N ILE A 287 3.11 -11.54 -23.46
CA ILE A 287 2.64 -12.47 -22.45
C ILE A 287 3.38 -12.19 -21.16
N LYS A 288 2.64 -11.85 -20.10
CA LYS A 288 3.22 -11.65 -18.77
C LYS A 288 2.80 -12.77 -17.83
N PHE A 289 3.79 -13.47 -17.28
CA PHE A 289 3.58 -14.42 -16.19
C PHE A 289 3.59 -13.69 -14.85
N PHE A 290 2.65 -14.04 -13.97
CA PHE A 290 2.56 -13.49 -12.62
C PHE A 290 1.99 -14.53 -11.65
N LEU A 291 2.20 -14.33 -10.36
CA LEU A 291 1.70 -15.24 -9.32
C LEU A 291 0.24 -14.91 -8.96
N HIS A 292 -0.64 -15.89 -9.11
CA HIS A 292 -2.08 -15.76 -8.84
C HIS A 292 -2.41 -16.03 -7.36
N PRO A 293 -3.50 -15.45 -6.79
CA PRO A 293 -3.91 -15.68 -5.40
C PRO A 293 -4.22 -17.13 -5.01
N SER A 294 -4.44 -18.00 -6.00
CA SER A 294 -4.55 -19.45 -5.81
C SER A 294 -3.20 -20.16 -5.67
N CYS A 295 -2.10 -19.42 -5.54
CA CYS A 295 -0.72 -19.93 -5.51
C CYS A 295 -0.28 -20.66 -6.79
N ASN A 296 -1.00 -20.47 -7.90
CA ASN A 296 -0.60 -20.94 -9.22
C ASN A 296 -0.01 -19.79 -10.04
N ILE A 297 0.68 -20.11 -11.12
CA ILE A 297 1.23 -19.11 -12.04
C ILE A 297 0.16 -18.80 -13.07
N ALA A 298 -0.14 -17.52 -13.27
CA ALA A 298 -1.11 -17.06 -14.27
C ALA A 298 -0.42 -16.39 -15.45
N ALA A 299 -1.01 -16.56 -16.63
CA ALA A 299 -0.69 -15.76 -17.82
C ALA A 299 -1.96 -15.18 -18.43
N LYS A 300 -1.86 -13.91 -18.86
CA LYS A 300 -2.91 -13.20 -19.59
C LYS A 300 -2.34 -12.70 -20.92
N PHE A 301 -3.08 -12.94 -22.00
CA PHE A 301 -2.75 -12.48 -23.34
C PHE A 301 -4.02 -12.47 -24.20
N ASP A 302 -3.97 -11.73 -25.31
CA ASP A 302 -5.10 -11.60 -26.23
C ASP A 302 -5.39 -12.91 -26.97
N TYR A 303 -6.67 -13.13 -27.29
CA TYR A 303 -7.09 -14.40 -27.88
C TYR A 303 -6.43 -14.62 -29.24
N GLN A 304 -5.57 -15.64 -29.30
CA GLN A 304 -5.02 -16.15 -30.55
C GLN A 304 -5.04 -17.66 -30.57
N GLN A 305 -5.57 -18.23 -31.65
CA GLN A 305 -5.82 -19.66 -31.77
C GLN A 305 -4.53 -20.50 -31.67
N ALA A 306 -3.44 -20.05 -32.32
CA ALA A 306 -2.16 -20.75 -32.32
C ALA A 306 -1.55 -20.82 -30.91
N LEU A 307 -1.54 -19.69 -30.20
CA LEU A 307 -1.02 -19.57 -28.84
C LEU A 307 -1.86 -20.35 -27.81
N VAL A 308 -3.19 -20.30 -27.93
CA VAL A 308 -4.10 -21.11 -27.09
C VAL A 308 -3.88 -22.60 -27.30
N ASN A 309 -3.71 -23.04 -28.55
CA ASN A 309 -3.44 -24.44 -28.86
C ASN A 309 -2.09 -24.90 -28.32
N ALA A 310 -1.07 -24.03 -28.32
CA ALA A 310 0.23 -24.31 -27.72
C ALA A 310 0.13 -24.43 -26.19
N ILE A 311 -0.54 -23.48 -25.54
CA ILE A 311 -0.69 -23.45 -24.08
C ILE A 311 -1.51 -24.62 -23.54
N LYS A 312 -2.54 -25.08 -24.27
CA LYS A 312 -3.31 -26.29 -23.92
C LYS A 312 -2.48 -27.57 -23.87
N LYS A 313 -1.31 -27.60 -24.52
CA LYS A 313 -0.39 -28.75 -24.46
C LYS A 313 0.43 -28.80 -23.17
N ILE A 314 0.45 -27.72 -22.38
CA ILE A 314 1.20 -27.67 -21.12
C ILE A 314 0.49 -28.55 -20.08
N PRO A 315 1.23 -29.44 -19.38
CA PRO A 315 0.62 -30.34 -18.40
C PRO A 315 -0.04 -29.58 -17.26
N LYS A 316 -1.24 -30.02 -16.89
CA LYS A 316 -2.06 -29.47 -15.79
C LYS A 316 -2.45 -27.99 -15.96
N CYS A 317 -2.37 -27.45 -17.18
CA CYS A 317 -2.88 -26.11 -17.45
C CYS A 317 -4.41 -26.06 -17.26
N THR A 318 -4.91 -24.99 -16.65
CA THR A 318 -6.35 -24.80 -16.42
C THR A 318 -6.77 -23.41 -16.89
N TRP A 319 -7.87 -23.31 -17.62
CA TRP A 319 -8.45 -22.03 -18.01
C TRP A 319 -9.45 -21.53 -16.96
N GLN A 320 -9.24 -20.31 -16.46
CA GLN A 320 -10.16 -19.68 -15.51
C GLN A 320 -11.07 -18.68 -16.25
N ALA A 321 -12.31 -19.09 -16.51
CA ALA A 321 -13.25 -18.33 -17.32
C ALA A 321 -13.65 -16.96 -16.71
N LYS A 322 -13.71 -16.86 -15.38
CA LYS A 322 -14.12 -15.63 -14.68
C LYS A 322 -13.15 -14.47 -14.92
N GLU A 323 -11.85 -14.76 -14.86
CA GLU A 323 -10.79 -13.74 -14.96
C GLU A 323 -10.15 -13.72 -16.35
N ARG A 324 -10.48 -14.70 -17.20
CA ARG A 324 -9.91 -14.92 -18.53
C ARG A 324 -8.39 -15.09 -18.48
N LEU A 325 -7.95 -16.00 -17.60
CA LEU A 325 -6.54 -16.28 -17.33
C LEU A 325 -6.23 -17.78 -17.53
N TRP A 326 -5.00 -18.06 -17.97
CA TRP A 326 -4.46 -19.42 -17.95
C TRP A 326 -3.67 -19.64 -16.66
N LEU A 327 -3.99 -20.70 -15.92
CA LEU A 327 -3.31 -21.11 -14.70
C LEU A 327 -2.40 -22.31 -14.96
N PHE A 328 -1.21 -22.25 -14.40
CA PHE A 328 -0.18 -23.28 -14.49
C PHE A 328 0.33 -23.61 -13.08
N PRO A 329 0.44 -24.89 -12.71
CA PRO A 329 1.18 -25.27 -11.51
C PRO A 329 2.66 -24.90 -11.64
N PHE A 330 3.33 -24.67 -10.51
CA PHE A 330 4.76 -24.34 -10.50
C PHE A 330 5.63 -25.40 -11.21
N SER A 331 5.26 -26.68 -11.09
CA SER A 331 5.95 -27.79 -11.79
C SER A 331 6.00 -27.63 -13.31
N SER A 332 5.06 -26.88 -13.89
CA SER A 332 4.92 -26.67 -15.33
C SER A 332 5.50 -25.33 -15.79
N LEU A 333 6.12 -24.53 -14.91
CA LEU A 333 6.63 -23.18 -15.21
C LEU A 333 7.66 -23.18 -16.35
N SER A 334 8.64 -24.09 -16.29
CA SER A 334 9.70 -24.17 -17.30
C SER A 334 9.17 -24.51 -18.70
N SER A 335 8.11 -25.33 -18.78
CA SER A 335 7.39 -25.58 -20.02
C SER A 335 6.53 -24.40 -20.44
N ALA A 336 5.88 -23.74 -19.49
CA ALA A 336 5.02 -22.59 -19.75
C ALA A 336 5.78 -21.36 -20.27
N GLU A 337 7.02 -21.13 -19.83
CA GLU A 337 7.86 -20.04 -20.33
C GLU A 337 8.39 -20.30 -21.75
N LYS A 338 8.68 -21.58 -22.10
CA LYS A 338 9.27 -21.96 -23.40
C LYS A 338 8.24 -22.07 -24.51
N VAL A 339 7.11 -22.73 -24.24
CA VAL A 339 6.08 -23.05 -25.26
C VAL A 339 5.58 -21.83 -26.04
N PRO A 340 5.36 -20.65 -25.44
CA PRO A 340 4.92 -19.46 -26.18
C PRO A 340 5.97 -18.90 -27.15
N SER A 341 7.26 -19.08 -26.86
CA SER A 341 8.36 -18.60 -27.71
C SER A 341 8.65 -19.51 -28.91
N GLU A 342 8.11 -20.73 -28.89
CA GLU A 342 8.29 -21.76 -29.94
C GLU A 342 7.13 -21.79 -30.94
N VAL A 343 6.18 -20.85 -30.87
CA VAL A 343 5.01 -20.81 -31.77
C VAL A 343 5.38 -20.12 -33.08
N ASP A 344 5.48 -20.91 -34.16
CA ASP A 344 5.79 -20.41 -35.50
C ASP A 344 4.79 -19.35 -35.99
N GLY A 345 5.31 -18.24 -36.52
CA GLY A 345 4.52 -17.20 -37.19
C GLY A 345 3.96 -16.09 -36.30
N LEU A 346 4.37 -16.02 -35.02
CA LEU A 346 4.01 -14.94 -34.08
C LEU A 346 5.26 -14.31 -33.46
N ASP A 347 5.27 -12.98 -33.32
CA ASP A 347 6.30 -12.25 -32.56
C ASP A 347 5.83 -12.11 -31.11
N VAL A 348 6.28 -13.01 -30.23
CA VAL A 348 5.82 -13.10 -28.83
C VAL A 348 6.92 -12.63 -27.88
N GLU A 349 6.63 -11.61 -27.09
CA GLU A 349 7.47 -11.20 -25.96
C GLU A 349 6.96 -11.79 -24.66
N VAL A 350 7.77 -12.67 -24.07
CA VAL A 350 7.47 -13.32 -22.79
C VAL A 350 8.17 -12.57 -21.66
N TYR A 351 7.38 -12.01 -20.75
CA TYR A 351 7.86 -11.49 -19.47
C TYR A 351 7.75 -12.60 -18.42
N ASN A 352 8.90 -13.20 -18.11
CA ASN A 352 9.04 -14.25 -17.12
C ASN A 352 8.82 -13.73 -15.69
N LEU A 353 8.65 -14.67 -14.76
CA LEU A 353 8.68 -14.34 -13.34
C LEU A 353 10.06 -13.78 -12.96
N ASP A 354 10.03 -12.86 -12.01
CA ASP A 354 11.25 -12.26 -11.47
C ASP A 354 12.17 -13.29 -10.82
N SER A 355 13.48 -13.03 -10.88
CA SER A 355 14.50 -13.93 -10.34
C SER A 355 14.32 -14.22 -8.85
N LEU A 356 13.90 -13.23 -8.06
CA LEU A 356 13.64 -13.42 -6.63
C LEU A 356 12.42 -14.33 -6.42
N VAL A 357 11.34 -14.09 -7.18
CA VAL A 357 10.09 -14.88 -7.11
C VAL A 357 10.37 -16.34 -7.47
N ARG A 358 11.11 -16.57 -8.55
CA ARG A 358 11.50 -17.92 -9.00
C ARG A 358 12.33 -18.65 -7.95
N ARG A 359 13.41 -18.02 -7.44
CA ARG A 359 14.26 -18.61 -6.40
C ARG A 359 13.47 -18.96 -5.13
N ALA A 360 12.54 -18.10 -4.72
CA ALA A 360 11.70 -18.34 -3.55
C ALA A 360 10.78 -19.56 -3.73
N LEU A 361 10.15 -19.70 -4.90
CA LEU A 361 9.27 -20.85 -5.21
C LEU A 361 10.08 -22.15 -5.37
N ASP A 362 11.24 -22.10 -6.01
CA ASP A 362 12.17 -23.23 -6.11
C ASP A 362 12.62 -23.67 -4.71
N ALA A 363 13.01 -22.73 -3.85
CA ALA A 363 13.45 -23.02 -2.49
C ALA A 363 12.32 -23.65 -1.65
N ALA A 364 11.09 -23.13 -1.74
CA ALA A 364 9.94 -23.68 -1.04
C ALA A 364 9.60 -25.11 -1.51
N SER A 365 9.73 -25.38 -2.81
CA SER A 365 9.46 -26.71 -3.38
C SER A 365 10.51 -27.77 -3.00
N ASN A 366 11.73 -27.35 -2.64
CA ASN A 366 12.82 -28.25 -2.25
C ASN A 366 12.78 -28.64 -0.76
N VAL A 367 11.89 -28.04 0.04
CA VAL A 367 11.79 -28.33 1.47
C VAL A 367 11.22 -29.74 1.68
N SER A 368 11.79 -30.49 2.63
CA SER A 368 11.29 -31.81 3.00
C SER A 368 9.92 -31.69 3.65
N ASP A 369 8.91 -32.30 3.05
CA ASP A 369 7.59 -32.45 3.63
C ASP A 369 7.64 -33.42 4.83
N LEU A 370 7.22 -32.94 5.99
CA LEU A 370 7.17 -33.70 7.25
C LEU A 370 5.75 -34.07 7.66
N HIS A 371 4.78 -34.00 6.75
CA HIS A 371 3.37 -34.24 7.03
C HIS A 371 3.11 -35.58 7.76
N ASP A 372 3.87 -36.63 7.42
CA ASP A 372 3.78 -37.94 8.06
C ASP A 372 4.07 -37.92 9.56
N LEU A 373 4.80 -36.93 10.06
CA LEU A 373 5.10 -36.78 11.49
C LEU A 373 3.93 -36.20 12.28
N TYR A 374 2.87 -35.73 11.62
CA TYR A 374 1.64 -35.28 12.30
C TYR A 374 1.08 -36.37 13.23
N LYS A 375 1.19 -37.64 12.81
CA LYS A 375 0.72 -38.81 13.59
C LYS A 375 1.54 -39.06 14.87
N MET A 376 2.71 -38.44 15.01
CA MET A 376 3.55 -38.51 16.22
C MET A 376 3.08 -37.52 17.29
N MET A 377 2.12 -36.64 16.98
CA MET A 377 1.57 -35.70 17.95
C MET A 377 0.90 -36.46 19.11
N PRO A 378 1.22 -36.11 20.37
CA PRO A 378 0.53 -36.67 21.53
C PRO A 378 -0.99 -36.40 21.49
N SER A 379 -1.80 -37.42 21.76
CA SER A 379 -3.27 -37.32 21.67
C SER A 379 -3.87 -36.29 22.65
N ASN A 380 -3.20 -36.04 23.78
CA ASN A 380 -3.59 -34.98 24.72
C ASN A 380 -3.43 -33.57 24.10
N ILE A 381 -2.48 -33.35 23.19
CA ILE A 381 -2.32 -32.06 22.50
C ILE A 381 -3.33 -31.97 21.35
N GLU A 382 -3.43 -33.01 20.54
CA GLU A 382 -4.31 -33.02 19.36
C GLU A 382 -5.78 -32.78 19.73
N SER A 383 -6.24 -33.37 20.83
CA SER A 383 -7.61 -33.20 21.35
C SER A 383 -7.91 -31.78 21.84
N ASN A 384 -6.89 -31.01 22.23
CA ASN A 384 -7.04 -29.63 22.68
C ASN A 384 -6.88 -28.59 21.55
N LEU A 385 -6.35 -28.98 20.39
CA LEU A 385 -6.24 -28.10 19.23
C LEU A 385 -7.59 -27.92 18.54
N LEU A 386 -7.94 -26.66 18.27
CA LEU A 386 -9.10 -26.33 17.43
C LEU A 386 -8.85 -26.77 15.98
N PRO A 387 -9.90 -27.06 15.19
CA PRO A 387 -9.74 -27.56 13.81
C PRO A 387 -8.82 -26.68 12.96
N PHE A 388 -9.01 -25.36 13.01
CA PHE A 388 -8.14 -24.43 12.29
C PHE A 388 -6.69 -24.52 12.83
N GLN A 389 -6.47 -24.62 14.13
CA GLN A 389 -5.10 -24.70 14.68
C GLN A 389 -4.35 -25.94 14.15
N ARG A 390 -5.05 -27.04 13.86
CA ARG A 390 -4.47 -28.24 13.22
C ARG A 390 -3.93 -27.94 11.83
N ASP A 391 -4.62 -27.13 11.04
CA ASP A 391 -4.16 -26.73 9.70
C ASP A 391 -2.86 -25.92 9.77
N GLY A 392 -2.70 -25.09 10.81
CA GLY A 392 -1.46 -24.37 11.03
C GLY A 392 -0.30 -25.30 11.37
N VAL A 393 -0.54 -26.35 12.17
CA VAL A 393 0.49 -27.36 12.45
C VAL A 393 0.84 -28.17 11.20
N ARG A 394 -0.15 -28.56 10.38
CA ARG A 394 0.09 -29.23 9.10
C ARG A 394 0.92 -28.37 8.16
N PHE A 395 0.58 -27.10 8.02
CA PHE A 395 1.36 -26.16 7.21
C PHE A 395 2.82 -26.10 7.68
N LEU A 396 3.07 -26.02 9.00
CA LEU A 396 4.45 -26.02 9.53
C LEU A 396 5.21 -27.31 9.16
N LEU A 397 4.55 -28.46 9.16
CA LEU A 397 5.15 -29.74 8.78
C LEU A 397 5.41 -29.84 7.26
N GLU A 398 4.45 -29.41 6.44
CA GLU A 398 4.56 -29.37 4.97
C GLU A 398 5.73 -28.49 4.51
N HIS A 399 6.01 -27.40 5.25
CA HIS A 399 7.12 -26.50 4.99
C HIS A 399 8.37 -26.84 5.81
N GLY A 400 8.54 -28.12 6.18
CA GLY A 400 9.74 -28.64 6.85
C GLY A 400 10.12 -27.93 8.14
N GLY A 401 9.18 -27.23 8.78
CA GLY A 401 9.41 -26.44 9.97
C GLY A 401 10.12 -25.11 9.77
N ARG A 402 10.25 -24.59 8.55
CA ARG A 402 10.82 -23.24 8.27
C ARG A 402 9.73 -22.31 7.73
N ALA A 403 8.93 -21.76 8.65
CA ALA A 403 7.74 -21.01 8.29
C ALA A 403 7.41 -19.89 9.28
N LEU A 404 6.61 -18.93 8.80
CA LEU A 404 6.07 -17.80 9.53
C LEU A 404 4.59 -18.03 9.84
N LEU A 405 4.28 -18.31 11.11
CA LEU A 405 2.91 -18.38 11.59
C LEU A 405 2.41 -16.97 11.96
N ALA A 406 1.70 -16.37 11.01
CA ALA A 406 1.24 -14.98 11.02
C ALA A 406 -0.26 -14.82 11.38
N ASP A 407 -0.88 -15.83 11.99
CA ASP A 407 -2.25 -15.79 12.51
C ASP A 407 -2.48 -14.55 13.39
N GLU A 408 -3.67 -13.93 13.28
CA GLU A 408 -4.07 -12.79 14.11
C GLU A 408 -3.88 -13.10 15.61
N MET A 409 -3.52 -12.07 16.39
CA MET A 409 -3.19 -12.28 17.80
C MET A 409 -4.40 -12.76 18.60
N GLY A 410 -4.18 -13.72 19.49
CA GLY A 410 -5.26 -14.38 20.24
C GLY A 410 -5.76 -15.69 19.63
N LEU A 411 -5.36 -16.08 18.42
CA LEU A 411 -5.74 -17.37 17.80
C LEU A 411 -4.96 -18.60 18.28
N GLY A 412 -4.07 -18.44 19.26
CA GLY A 412 -3.30 -19.56 19.85
C GLY A 412 -2.10 -20.01 19.01
N LYS A 413 -1.23 -19.08 18.61
CA LYS A 413 0.04 -19.42 17.92
C LYS A 413 0.99 -20.25 18.78
N THR A 414 1.02 -19.98 20.09
CA THR A 414 1.88 -20.68 21.06
C THR A 414 1.59 -22.17 21.11
N ILE A 415 0.31 -22.58 21.21
CA ILE A 415 -0.05 -24.00 21.24
C ILE A 415 0.25 -24.70 19.91
N GLN A 416 0.08 -24.02 18.77
CA GLN A 416 0.45 -24.55 17.46
C GLN A 416 1.96 -24.82 17.36
N ALA A 417 2.80 -23.90 17.85
CA ALA A 417 4.25 -24.06 17.86
C ALA A 417 4.71 -25.20 18.80
N ILE A 418 4.08 -25.32 19.97
CA ILE A 418 4.33 -26.43 20.91
C ILE A 418 3.93 -27.76 20.25
N ALA A 419 2.74 -27.82 19.65
CA ALA A 419 2.25 -29.02 18.96
C ALA A 419 3.18 -29.44 17.82
N PHE A 420 3.64 -28.50 16.99
CA PHE A 420 4.66 -28.76 15.98
C PHE A 420 5.93 -29.34 16.59
N SER A 421 6.47 -28.73 17.66
CA SER A 421 7.69 -29.24 18.31
C SER A 421 7.54 -30.65 18.87
N SER A 422 6.32 -31.02 19.30
CA SER A 422 5.99 -32.36 19.81
C SER A 422 5.93 -33.43 18.72
N CYS A 423 5.76 -33.05 17.45
CA CYS A 423 5.78 -33.96 16.31
C CYS A 423 7.22 -34.36 15.92
N ILE A 424 8.22 -33.56 16.31
CA ILE A 424 9.63 -33.70 15.89
C ILE A 424 10.59 -33.85 17.08
N GLN A 425 10.24 -34.72 18.03
CA GLN A 425 10.99 -34.92 19.29
C GLN A 425 12.45 -35.33 19.07
N ASP A 426 12.76 -36.06 17.98
CA ASP A 426 14.13 -36.45 17.61
C ASP A 426 15.07 -35.26 17.35
N SER A 427 14.49 -34.06 17.14
CA SER A 427 15.23 -32.82 16.92
C SER A 427 15.36 -31.95 18.18
N TRP A 428 14.93 -32.43 19.34
CA TRP A 428 15.15 -31.73 20.61
C TRP A 428 16.66 -31.73 20.97
N PRO A 429 17.17 -30.72 21.71
CA PRO A 429 16.44 -29.69 22.47
C PRO A 429 15.90 -28.52 21.64
N VAL A 430 14.90 -27.82 22.20
CA VAL A 430 14.21 -26.67 21.59
C VAL A 430 14.69 -25.35 22.18
N LEU A 431 14.95 -24.36 21.33
CA LEU A 431 15.22 -22.98 21.74
C LEU A 431 14.00 -22.10 21.45
N VAL A 432 13.50 -21.39 22.47
CA VAL A 432 12.43 -20.40 22.35
C VAL A 432 13.00 -19.01 22.58
N LEU A 433 12.92 -18.16 21.55
CA LEU A 433 13.21 -16.73 21.61
C LEU A 433 11.90 -15.98 21.79
N THR A 434 11.79 -15.15 22.81
CA THR A 434 10.53 -14.45 23.13
C THR A 434 10.79 -13.09 23.78
N PRO A 435 9.85 -12.13 23.77
CA PRO A 435 9.98 -10.92 24.58
C PRO A 435 10.21 -11.25 26.06
N SER A 436 10.96 -10.37 26.75
CA SER A 436 11.38 -10.56 28.14
C SER A 436 10.21 -10.82 29.10
N SER A 437 9.02 -10.29 28.81
CA SER A 437 7.79 -10.45 29.61
C SER A 437 7.09 -11.79 29.44
N LEU A 438 7.30 -12.51 28.34
CA LEU A 438 6.54 -13.72 27.99
C LEU A 438 7.27 -15.02 28.35
N ARG A 439 8.52 -14.97 28.81
CA ARG A 439 9.34 -16.16 29.11
C ARG A 439 8.68 -17.13 30.11
N LEU A 440 8.17 -16.61 31.23
CA LEU A 440 7.51 -17.43 32.25
C LEU A 440 6.15 -17.97 31.76
N HIS A 441 5.46 -17.21 30.92
CA HIS A 441 4.23 -17.67 30.28
C HIS A 441 4.52 -18.84 29.34
N TRP A 442 5.55 -18.75 28.50
CA TRP A 442 6.02 -19.86 27.66
C TRP A 442 6.38 -21.10 28.49
N ALA A 443 7.13 -20.93 29.59
CA ALA A 443 7.48 -22.04 30.48
C ALA A 443 6.24 -22.74 31.04
N THR A 444 5.24 -21.94 31.47
CA THR A 444 3.97 -22.44 31.99
C THR A 444 3.18 -23.19 30.92
N MET A 445 3.09 -22.65 29.70
CA MET A 445 2.38 -23.28 28.58
C MET A 445 3.05 -24.60 28.19
N ILE A 446 4.37 -24.63 28.05
CA ILE A 446 5.13 -25.84 27.71
C ILE A 446 4.87 -26.94 28.76
N ASN A 447 4.98 -26.61 30.05
CA ASN A 447 4.71 -27.54 31.14
C ASN A 447 3.27 -28.09 31.08
N GLN A 448 2.28 -27.20 30.92
CA GLN A 448 0.86 -27.59 30.91
C GLN A 448 0.46 -28.44 29.68
N TRP A 449 0.97 -28.11 28.50
CA TRP A 449 0.55 -28.78 27.26
C TRP A 449 1.32 -30.08 26.99
N LEU A 450 2.61 -30.12 27.33
CA LEU A 450 3.46 -31.30 27.10
C LEU A 450 3.54 -32.24 28.32
N ASN A 451 3.11 -31.80 29.51
CA ASN A 451 3.22 -32.55 30.76
C ASN A 451 4.67 -32.99 31.07
N ILE A 452 5.67 -32.18 30.70
CA ILE A 452 7.09 -32.46 31.01
C ILE A 452 7.48 -31.87 32.38
N PRO A 453 8.45 -32.48 33.08
CA PRO A 453 8.93 -31.96 34.36
C PRO A 453 9.39 -30.49 34.26
N PRO A 454 9.07 -29.62 35.25
CA PRO A 454 9.59 -28.25 35.30
C PRO A 454 11.11 -28.15 35.29
N SER A 455 11.82 -29.19 35.72
CA SER A 455 13.30 -29.29 35.67
C SER A 455 13.86 -29.28 34.25
N ASP A 456 13.08 -29.74 33.27
CA ASP A 456 13.49 -29.88 31.87
C ASP A 456 13.27 -28.58 31.09
N ILE A 457 12.63 -27.58 31.72
CA ILE A 457 12.36 -26.27 31.17
C ILE A 457 13.33 -25.27 31.79
N LEU A 458 14.30 -24.83 30.99
CA LEU A 458 15.30 -23.85 31.38
C LEU A 458 14.86 -22.45 30.95
N VAL A 459 14.81 -21.53 31.90
CA VAL A 459 14.46 -20.11 31.66
C VAL A 459 15.65 -19.23 31.99
N VAL A 460 16.13 -18.46 31.01
CA VAL A 460 17.24 -17.51 31.21
C VAL A 460 16.70 -16.13 31.58
N LEU A 461 17.08 -15.64 32.76
CA LEU A 461 16.69 -14.32 33.28
C LEU A 461 17.89 -13.36 33.37
N SER A 462 17.64 -12.07 33.14
CA SER A 462 18.70 -11.03 33.18
C SER A 462 19.10 -10.64 34.60
N GLN A 463 18.15 -10.71 35.55
CA GLN A 463 18.31 -10.29 36.94
C GLN A 463 17.72 -11.33 37.88
N PHE A 464 18.11 -11.28 39.16
CA PHE A 464 17.45 -12.01 40.24
C PHE A 464 16.08 -11.38 40.50
N GLY A 465 15.03 -11.98 39.97
CA GLY A 465 13.68 -11.44 40.11
C GLY A 465 12.67 -12.22 39.30
N GLY A 466 11.59 -12.65 39.98
CA GLY A 466 10.56 -13.53 39.44
C GLY A 466 10.20 -14.59 40.46
N SER A 467 8.92 -14.81 40.69
CA SER A 467 8.47 -15.87 41.61
C SER A 467 8.59 -17.21 40.89
N ASN A 468 9.59 -18.05 41.25
CA ASN A 468 9.72 -19.41 40.73
C ASN A 468 8.79 -20.40 41.45
N ARG A 469 7.52 -20.02 41.68
CA ARG A 469 6.55 -20.89 42.38
C ARG A 469 6.32 -22.22 41.66
N ALA A 470 6.56 -22.24 40.35
CA ALA A 470 6.38 -23.41 39.49
C ALA A 470 7.60 -24.33 39.41
N GLY A 471 8.73 -24.00 40.04
CA GLY A 471 9.90 -24.88 40.14
C GLY A 471 10.70 -25.06 38.85
N PHE A 472 10.66 -24.11 37.91
CA PHE A 472 11.43 -24.15 36.67
C PHE A 472 12.93 -24.00 36.93
N LYS A 473 13.78 -24.52 36.03
CA LYS A 473 15.22 -24.31 36.11
C LYS A 473 15.56 -22.89 35.64
N ILE A 474 15.93 -22.01 36.57
CA ILE A 474 16.26 -20.62 36.26
C ILE A 474 17.77 -20.43 36.24
N VAL A 475 18.28 -19.85 35.15
CA VAL A 475 19.68 -19.44 35.03
C VAL A 475 19.76 -17.92 34.85
N HIS A 476 20.63 -17.28 35.62
CA HIS A 476 20.81 -15.84 35.58
C HIS A 476 22.03 -15.45 34.74
N SER A 477 21.88 -14.47 33.85
CA SER A 477 22.97 -14.00 32.99
C SER A 477 24.20 -13.46 33.75
N ILE A 478 24.07 -13.13 35.04
CA ILE A 478 25.11 -12.51 35.87
C ILE A 478 25.98 -13.56 36.60
N SER A 479 25.63 -14.85 36.53
CA SER A 479 26.41 -15.89 37.19
C SER A 479 27.84 -15.95 36.61
N LYS A 480 28.86 -15.87 37.47
CA LYS A 480 30.30 -15.91 37.09
C LYS A 480 30.77 -17.24 36.45
N GLY A 481 29.87 -18.21 36.26
CA GLY A 481 30.15 -19.50 35.60
C GLY A 481 29.66 -19.53 34.15
N SER A 482 30.18 -20.47 33.36
CA SER A 482 29.68 -20.75 32.00
C SER A 482 28.20 -21.17 32.07
N ILE A 483 27.32 -20.39 31.45
CA ILE A 483 25.89 -20.72 31.35
C ILE A 483 25.76 -21.96 30.47
N GLN A 484 25.26 -23.05 31.05
CA GLN A 484 24.92 -24.27 30.32
C GLN A 484 23.43 -24.24 29.95
N LEU A 485 23.13 -24.55 28.69
CA LEU A 485 21.78 -24.60 28.13
C LEU A 485 21.37 -26.07 27.96
N ASP A 486 21.13 -26.74 29.09
CA ASP A 486 20.89 -28.19 29.18
C ASP A 486 19.41 -28.55 29.37
N GLY A 487 18.50 -27.58 29.24
CA GLY A 487 17.06 -27.86 29.23
C GLY A 487 16.63 -28.58 27.95
N VAL A 488 15.56 -29.37 28.04
CA VAL A 488 14.85 -29.87 26.86
C VAL A 488 14.23 -28.69 26.11
N PHE A 489 13.64 -27.74 26.85
CA PHE A 489 13.21 -26.44 26.35
C PHE A 489 14.05 -25.33 26.99
N ASN A 490 14.64 -24.47 26.16
CA ASN A 490 15.46 -23.35 26.59
C ASN A 490 14.79 -22.04 26.17
N ILE A 491 14.38 -21.23 27.14
CA ILE A 491 13.60 -20.01 26.91
C ILE A 491 14.45 -18.78 27.21
N ILE A 492 14.69 -17.97 26.18
CA ILE A 492 15.63 -16.84 26.22
C ILE A 492 14.96 -15.60 25.63
N SER A 493 15.29 -14.41 26.16
CA SER A 493 14.83 -13.17 25.55
C SER A 493 15.75 -12.68 24.45
N TYR A 494 15.19 -11.99 23.45
CA TYR A 494 15.97 -11.40 22.34
C TYR A 494 17.18 -10.58 22.81
N ASP A 495 17.03 -9.79 23.87
CA ASP A 495 18.12 -8.96 24.40
C ASP A 495 19.28 -9.80 24.96
N MET A 496 18.99 -10.97 25.54
CA MET A 496 20.00 -11.87 26.10
C MET A 496 20.78 -12.65 25.04
N VAL A 497 20.23 -12.81 23.84
CA VAL A 497 20.91 -13.47 22.73
C VAL A 497 22.25 -12.78 22.41
N THR A 498 22.29 -11.44 22.49
CA THR A 498 23.52 -10.67 22.25
C THR A 498 24.66 -11.03 23.20
N LYS A 499 24.34 -11.40 24.45
CA LYS A 499 25.34 -11.79 25.47
C LYS A 499 25.72 -13.28 25.37
N LEU A 500 24.80 -14.11 24.90
CA LEU A 500 24.93 -15.57 24.89
C LEU A 500 25.22 -16.15 23.50
N GLN A 501 25.51 -15.30 22.50
CA GLN A 501 25.62 -15.71 21.10
C GLN A 501 26.60 -16.86 20.89
N HIS A 502 27.79 -16.80 21.52
CA HIS A 502 28.80 -17.86 21.41
C HIS A 502 28.30 -19.20 21.98
N VAL A 503 27.60 -19.18 23.12
CA VAL A 503 27.02 -20.37 23.75
C VAL A 503 25.92 -20.96 22.89
N LEU A 504 25.05 -20.11 22.34
CA LEU A 504 23.92 -20.52 21.49
C LEU A 504 24.40 -21.16 20.18
N LEU A 505 25.42 -20.57 19.55
CA LEU A 505 26.04 -21.13 18.35
C LEU A 505 26.76 -22.45 18.62
N ALA A 506 27.38 -22.60 19.79
CA ALA A 506 28.03 -23.85 20.20
C ALA A 506 27.02 -24.98 20.49
N SER A 507 25.84 -24.63 21.03
CA SER A 507 24.79 -25.58 21.43
C SER A 507 24.06 -26.24 20.24
N LYS A 508 24.15 -25.68 19.03
CA LYS A 508 23.61 -26.24 17.77
C LYS A 508 22.14 -26.70 17.88
N PHE A 509 21.26 -25.84 18.39
CA PHE A 509 19.82 -26.11 18.42
C PHE A 509 19.27 -26.43 17.03
N LYS A 510 18.56 -27.56 16.89
CA LYS A 510 17.92 -27.95 15.62
C LYS A 510 16.57 -27.28 15.44
N ILE A 511 15.85 -26.99 16.53
CA ILE A 511 14.55 -26.31 16.51
C ILE A 511 14.69 -24.96 17.20
N VAL A 512 14.32 -23.89 16.50
CA VAL A 512 14.24 -22.55 17.07
C VAL A 512 12.85 -21.96 16.81
N ILE A 513 12.16 -21.58 17.88
CA ILE A 513 10.87 -20.88 17.84
C ILE A 513 11.13 -19.43 18.22
N ALA A 514 10.71 -18.48 17.40
CA ALA A 514 10.88 -17.06 17.67
C ALA A 514 9.51 -16.37 17.76
N ASP A 515 9.06 -16.13 18.99
CA ASP A 515 7.80 -15.47 19.30
C ASP A 515 7.91 -13.95 19.21
N GLU A 516 6.87 -13.30 18.69
CA GLU A 516 6.91 -11.88 18.30
C GLU A 516 8.13 -11.55 17.43
N SER A 517 8.33 -12.34 16.37
CA SER A 517 9.46 -12.22 15.43
C SER A 517 9.61 -10.84 14.77
N HIS A 518 8.59 -9.97 14.84
CA HIS A 518 8.68 -8.56 14.42
C HIS A 518 9.75 -7.77 15.21
N PHE A 519 10.24 -8.29 16.34
CA PHE A 519 11.44 -7.75 17.01
C PHE A 519 12.70 -7.80 16.12
N LEU A 520 12.74 -8.67 15.10
CA LEU A 520 13.85 -8.80 14.16
C LEU A 520 13.80 -7.80 13.00
N LYS A 521 12.82 -6.88 12.98
CA LYS A 521 12.55 -6.00 11.83
C LYS A 521 13.68 -5.06 11.42
N ASN A 522 14.54 -4.64 12.36
CA ASN A 522 15.62 -3.68 12.08
C ASN A 522 16.94 -4.44 11.84
N PRO A 523 17.53 -4.35 10.63
CA PRO A 523 18.84 -4.94 10.31
C PRO A 523 19.99 -4.46 11.20
N GLN A 524 19.99 -3.19 11.58
CA GLN A 524 21.08 -2.54 12.32
C GLN A 524 21.05 -2.86 13.82
N ALA A 525 19.91 -3.37 14.31
CA ALA A 525 19.77 -3.67 15.72
C ALA A 525 20.68 -4.85 16.11
N LYS A 526 21.47 -4.67 17.19
CA LYS A 526 22.35 -5.72 17.76
C LYS A 526 21.62 -7.04 18.03
N ARG A 527 20.35 -6.96 18.44
CA ARG A 527 19.50 -8.14 18.66
C ARG A 527 19.29 -8.94 17.37
N THR A 528 19.03 -8.26 16.26
CA THR A 528 18.77 -8.89 14.96
C THR A 528 20.05 -9.54 14.44
N SER A 529 21.18 -8.82 14.49
CA SER A 529 22.46 -9.38 14.03
C SER A 529 22.92 -10.58 14.88
N ALA A 530 22.58 -10.61 16.18
CA ALA A 530 22.90 -11.73 17.05
C ALA A 530 21.96 -12.94 16.84
N CYS A 531 20.66 -12.71 16.59
CA CYS A 531 19.67 -13.78 16.42
C CYS A 531 19.74 -14.45 15.05
N LEU A 532 20.02 -13.67 13.99
CA LEU A 532 19.94 -14.14 12.61
C LEU A 532 20.84 -15.38 12.34
N PRO A 533 22.13 -15.41 12.76
CA PRO A 533 22.98 -16.58 12.56
C PRO A 533 22.48 -17.85 13.27
N ILE A 534 21.81 -17.68 14.42
CA ILE A 534 21.25 -18.79 15.20
C ILE A 534 20.05 -19.38 14.48
N LEU A 535 19.16 -18.51 13.97
CA LEU A 535 17.99 -18.92 13.19
C LEU A 535 18.41 -19.61 11.90
N GLN A 536 19.35 -19.03 11.15
CA GLN A 536 19.81 -19.58 9.87
C GLN A 536 20.44 -20.97 10.03
N ARG A 537 21.17 -21.22 11.11
CA ARG A 537 21.84 -22.51 11.37
C ARG A 537 20.90 -23.63 11.81
N ALA A 538 19.76 -23.30 12.41
CA ALA A 538 18.80 -24.29 12.87
C ALA A 538 18.16 -25.03 11.69
N ARG A 539 17.77 -26.29 11.90
CA ARG A 539 17.09 -27.10 10.87
C ARG A 539 15.64 -26.64 10.68
N HIS A 540 14.94 -26.43 11.80
CA HIS A 540 13.55 -25.99 11.88
C HIS A 540 13.50 -24.61 12.56
N VAL A 541 12.86 -23.64 11.90
CA VAL A 541 12.70 -22.27 12.37
C VAL A 541 11.23 -21.87 12.25
N VAL A 542 10.56 -21.71 13.39
CA VAL A 542 9.17 -21.27 13.42
C VAL A 542 9.11 -19.85 13.95
N LEU A 543 8.79 -18.90 13.07
CA LEU A 543 8.58 -17.51 13.43
C LEU A 543 7.10 -17.29 13.77
N LEU A 544 6.80 -16.71 14.93
CA LEU A 544 5.43 -16.39 15.34
C LEU A 544 5.28 -14.87 15.42
N THR A 545 4.19 -14.32 14.90
CA THR A 545 3.85 -12.89 15.06
C THR A 545 2.40 -12.66 14.64
N GLY A 546 1.66 -11.79 15.33
CA GLY A 546 0.34 -11.36 14.84
C GLY A 546 0.41 -10.30 13.73
N THR A 547 1.53 -9.59 13.69
CA THR A 547 1.78 -8.41 12.85
C THR A 547 3.18 -8.54 12.24
N PRO A 548 3.35 -9.24 11.10
CA PRO A 548 4.67 -9.51 10.52
C PRO A 548 5.46 -8.24 10.22
N ALA A 549 4.83 -7.24 9.59
CA ALA A 549 5.34 -5.87 9.57
C ALA A 549 4.43 -4.96 10.41
N LEU A 550 5.05 -4.01 11.10
CA LEU A 550 4.37 -3.04 11.95
C LEU A 550 4.03 -1.75 11.18
N SER A 551 4.83 -1.43 10.17
CA SER A 551 4.67 -0.19 9.39
C SER A 551 4.85 -0.38 7.88
N ARG A 552 5.86 -1.14 7.43
CA ARG A 552 6.32 -1.14 6.02
C ARG A 552 6.79 -2.51 5.55
N PRO A 553 6.70 -2.83 4.24
CA PRO A 553 7.12 -4.13 3.70
C PRO A 553 8.61 -4.46 3.90
N ILE A 554 9.47 -3.44 4.00
CA ILE A 554 10.90 -3.62 4.25
C ILE A 554 11.19 -4.28 5.61
N GLU A 555 10.32 -4.10 6.60
CA GLU A 555 10.46 -4.69 7.94
C GLU A 555 10.40 -6.23 7.92
N LEU A 556 9.78 -6.80 6.88
CA LEU A 556 9.62 -8.24 6.71
C LEU A 556 10.92 -8.93 6.26
N PHE A 557 11.83 -8.19 5.60
CA PHE A 557 13.00 -8.76 4.94
C PHE A 557 13.83 -9.65 5.87
N LYS A 558 14.11 -9.21 7.10
CA LYS A 558 14.93 -9.97 8.06
C LYS A 558 14.25 -11.24 8.57
N GLN A 559 12.93 -11.29 8.59
CA GLN A 559 12.20 -12.52 8.91
C GLN A 559 12.30 -13.51 7.74
N LEU A 560 12.20 -13.03 6.49
CA LEU A 560 12.35 -13.86 5.30
C LEU A 560 13.78 -14.39 5.16
N GLU A 561 14.80 -13.56 5.40
CA GLU A 561 16.21 -13.94 5.40
C GLU A 561 16.55 -14.98 6.49
N ALA A 562 15.85 -14.93 7.64
CA ALA A 562 16.01 -15.96 8.67
C ALA A 562 15.47 -17.32 8.22
N LEU A 563 14.38 -17.34 7.44
CA LEU A 563 13.75 -18.55 6.93
C LEU A 563 14.49 -19.12 5.71
N TYR A 564 14.79 -18.28 4.71
CA TYR A 564 15.44 -18.67 3.45
C TYR A 564 16.64 -17.76 3.14
N PRO A 565 17.79 -17.97 3.78
CA PRO A 565 18.98 -17.13 3.61
C PRO A 565 19.51 -17.11 2.18
N ASP A 566 19.43 -18.23 1.46
CA ASP A 566 19.93 -18.34 0.08
C ASP A 566 19.04 -17.58 -0.94
N VAL A 567 17.79 -17.33 -0.58
CA VAL A 567 16.83 -16.57 -1.38
C VAL A 567 16.91 -15.09 -1.04
N TYR A 568 16.74 -14.74 0.23
CA TYR A 568 16.65 -13.36 0.70
C TYR A 568 17.99 -12.86 1.26
N ASN A 569 19.04 -12.93 0.45
CA ASN A 569 20.39 -12.46 0.81
C ASN A 569 20.66 -10.98 0.45
N ASN A 570 19.87 -10.41 -0.46
CA ASN A 570 20.07 -9.06 -0.95
C ASN A 570 18.88 -8.14 -0.62
N VAL A 571 19.08 -7.26 0.37
CA VAL A 571 18.09 -6.24 0.76
C VAL A 571 17.75 -5.32 -0.42
N HIS A 572 18.72 -5.04 -1.30
CA HIS A 572 18.52 -4.10 -2.38
C HIS A 572 17.58 -4.62 -3.47
N GLU A 573 17.70 -5.90 -3.82
CA GLU A 573 16.81 -6.58 -4.76
C GLU A 573 15.36 -6.57 -4.24
N TYR A 574 15.17 -6.96 -2.98
CA TYR A 574 13.85 -6.95 -2.33
C TYR A 574 13.27 -5.53 -2.24
N GLY A 575 14.08 -4.56 -1.79
CA GLY A 575 13.64 -3.18 -1.60
C GLY A 575 13.32 -2.44 -2.90
N GLN A 576 14.06 -2.70 -3.98
CA GLN A 576 13.74 -2.14 -5.30
C GLN A 576 12.41 -2.66 -5.83
N ARG A 577 12.10 -3.95 -5.60
CA ARG A 577 10.89 -4.58 -6.12
C ARG A 577 9.63 -4.23 -5.32
N TYR A 578 9.72 -4.27 -3.99
CA TYR A 578 8.55 -4.20 -3.11
C TYR A 578 8.45 -2.91 -2.29
N CYS A 579 9.46 -2.06 -2.30
CA CYS A 579 9.52 -0.85 -1.49
C CYS A 579 9.78 0.41 -2.31
N LYS A 580 9.24 0.49 -3.54
CA LYS A 580 9.33 1.63 -4.48
C LYS A 580 10.74 2.12 -4.83
N GLY A 581 11.78 1.33 -4.55
CA GLY A 581 13.16 1.77 -4.73
C GLY A 581 13.54 2.91 -3.78
N GLY A 582 14.81 2.95 -3.37
CA GLY A 582 15.32 3.93 -2.42
C GLY A 582 16.66 4.48 -2.88
N ILE A 583 16.90 5.77 -2.65
CA ILE A 583 18.22 6.38 -2.85
C ILE A 583 19.11 5.92 -1.68
N PHE A 584 20.33 5.43 -1.97
CA PHE A 584 21.29 4.94 -0.97
C PHE A 584 20.77 3.84 -0.03
N GLY A 585 19.84 2.99 -0.49
CA GLY A 585 19.30 1.88 0.31
C GLY A 585 18.26 2.30 1.37
N LEU A 586 17.80 3.57 1.33
CA LEU A 586 16.70 4.04 2.16
C LEU A 586 15.37 3.79 1.44
N TYR A 587 14.75 2.65 1.69
CA TYR A 587 13.49 2.25 1.09
C TYR A 587 12.30 2.96 1.74
N GLN A 588 11.54 3.70 0.93
CA GLN A 588 10.36 4.43 1.36
C GLN A 588 9.19 4.00 0.48
N GLY A 589 8.16 3.48 1.13
CA GLY A 589 6.95 3.06 0.46
C GLY A 589 6.90 1.58 0.14
N ALA A 590 5.98 1.30 -0.78
CA ALA A 590 5.39 -0.01 -0.94
C ALA A 590 5.02 -0.15 -2.44
N SER A 591 5.46 -1.22 -3.09
CA SER A 591 5.15 -1.56 -4.49
C SER A 591 4.85 -3.06 -4.63
N ASN A 592 4.14 -3.44 -5.70
CA ASN A 592 3.84 -4.84 -6.04
C ASN A 592 3.23 -5.66 -4.88
N HIS A 593 2.27 -5.09 -4.15
CA HIS A 593 1.64 -5.71 -2.96
C HIS A 593 1.05 -7.09 -3.23
N ASP A 594 0.30 -7.22 -4.31
CA ASP A 594 -0.37 -8.48 -4.65
C ASP A 594 0.62 -9.60 -4.93
N GLU A 595 1.71 -9.29 -5.63
CA GLU A 595 2.76 -10.27 -5.91
C GLU A 595 3.47 -10.68 -4.63
N LEU A 596 3.83 -9.71 -3.77
CA LEU A 596 4.47 -10.00 -2.49
C LEU A 596 3.55 -10.85 -1.60
N HIS A 597 2.27 -10.49 -1.51
CA HIS A 597 1.26 -11.22 -0.75
C HIS A 597 1.19 -12.69 -1.21
N ASN A 598 1.00 -12.90 -2.51
CA ASN A 598 0.88 -14.22 -3.09
C ASN A 598 2.18 -15.02 -2.92
N LEU A 599 3.34 -14.36 -3.04
CA LEU A 599 4.64 -15.00 -2.89
C LEU A 599 4.83 -15.54 -1.48
N ILE A 600 4.66 -14.69 -0.48
CA ILE A 600 4.87 -15.08 0.92
C ILE A 600 3.84 -16.13 1.32
N LYS A 601 2.58 -16.00 0.90
CA LYS A 601 1.52 -16.99 1.14
C LYS A 601 1.83 -18.36 0.52
N ALA A 602 2.40 -18.38 -0.69
CA ALA A 602 2.73 -19.63 -1.39
C ALA A 602 4.00 -20.30 -0.85
N THR A 603 4.86 -19.58 -0.14
CA THR A 603 6.20 -20.06 0.21
C THR A 603 6.44 -20.24 1.71
N VAL A 604 6.05 -19.28 2.55
CA VAL A 604 6.56 -19.22 3.94
C VAL A 604 5.52 -18.87 4.99
N MET A 605 4.43 -18.18 4.65
CA MET A 605 3.54 -17.58 5.64
C MET A 605 2.18 -18.24 5.67
N PHE A 606 1.75 -18.57 6.88
CA PHE A 606 0.38 -18.99 7.18
C PHE A 606 -0.33 -17.93 8.01
N ARG A 607 -1.44 -17.40 7.49
CA ARG A 607 -2.16 -16.28 8.10
C ARG A 607 -3.66 -16.44 8.00
N ARG A 608 -4.35 -16.22 9.12
CA ARG A 608 -5.81 -16.16 9.22
C ARG A 608 -6.26 -15.03 10.13
N LEU A 609 -7.45 -14.52 9.87
CA LEU A 609 -8.06 -13.45 10.65
C LEU A 609 -9.12 -14.02 11.61
N LYS A 610 -9.33 -13.38 12.75
CA LYS A 610 -10.36 -13.76 13.74
C LYS A 610 -11.74 -13.86 13.11
N LYS A 611 -12.06 -12.95 12.18
CA LYS A 611 -13.35 -12.97 11.46
C LYS A 611 -13.55 -14.23 10.61
N ASP A 612 -12.46 -14.87 10.16
CA ASP A 612 -12.53 -16.06 9.31
C ASP A 612 -12.72 -17.34 10.13
N VAL A 613 -12.27 -17.35 11.39
CA VAL A 613 -12.20 -18.57 12.23
C VAL A 613 -13.03 -18.52 13.52
N LEU A 614 -13.39 -17.33 13.99
CA LEU A 614 -14.16 -17.10 15.21
C LEU A 614 -15.40 -16.25 14.92
N SER A 615 -16.47 -16.89 14.44
CA SER A 615 -17.78 -16.24 14.23
C SER A 615 -18.47 -15.81 15.54
N GLN A 616 -18.01 -16.33 16.68
CA GLN A 616 -18.58 -16.06 18.00
C GLN A 616 -17.93 -14.88 18.73
N LEU A 617 -16.80 -14.34 18.24
CA LEU A 617 -16.20 -13.17 18.86
C LEU A 617 -17.07 -11.94 18.60
N PRO A 618 -17.42 -11.16 19.64
CA PRO A 618 -18.15 -9.92 19.46
C PRO A 618 -17.40 -8.95 18.54
N VAL A 619 -18.11 -8.11 17.81
CA VAL A 619 -17.51 -7.15 16.88
C VAL A 619 -16.71 -6.07 17.61
N LYS A 620 -15.63 -5.58 16.97
CA LYS A 620 -14.91 -4.37 17.35
C LYS A 620 -15.62 -3.17 16.72
N ARG A 621 -15.96 -2.15 17.51
CA ARG A 621 -16.53 -0.88 17.01
C ARG A 621 -15.55 0.24 17.27
N ARG A 622 -15.11 0.92 16.21
CA ARG A 622 -14.16 2.02 16.29
C ARG A 622 -14.88 3.36 16.09
N GLN A 623 -14.59 4.31 16.95
CA GLN A 623 -15.18 5.65 16.94
C GLN A 623 -14.10 6.70 17.13
N GLN A 624 -14.16 7.76 16.33
CA GLN A 624 -13.37 8.98 16.55
C GLN A 624 -14.17 9.92 17.44
N VAL A 625 -13.53 10.45 18.46
CA VAL A 625 -14.07 11.48 19.33
C VAL A 625 -13.18 12.70 19.17
N PHE A 626 -13.72 13.76 18.58
CA PHE A 626 -13.01 15.02 18.43
C PHE A 626 -13.12 15.84 19.72
N LEU A 627 -11.97 16.21 20.26
CA LEU A 627 -11.82 17.03 21.45
C LEU A 627 -11.66 18.51 21.04
N ASP A 628 -12.36 19.38 21.75
CA ASP A 628 -12.20 20.83 21.63
C ASP A 628 -11.10 21.29 22.59
N LEU A 629 -10.05 21.91 22.06
CA LEU A 629 -8.92 22.42 22.84
C LEU A 629 -9.03 23.93 23.08
N ASP A 630 -8.36 24.42 24.13
CA ASP A 630 -8.32 25.84 24.45
C ASP A 630 -7.60 26.64 23.35
N GLU A 631 -8.16 27.81 23.00
CA GLU A 631 -7.63 28.69 21.95
C GLU A 631 -6.19 29.14 22.20
N LYS A 632 -5.79 29.31 23.47
CA LYS A 632 -4.45 29.75 23.86
C LYS A 632 -3.41 28.70 23.51
N GLU A 633 -3.69 27.44 23.83
CA GLU A 633 -2.81 26.29 23.54
C GLU A 633 -2.74 26.05 22.03
N MET A 634 -3.89 26.13 21.35
CA MET A 634 -3.96 26.01 19.90
C MET A 634 -3.17 27.11 19.17
N LYS A 635 -3.06 28.31 19.75
CA LYS A 635 -2.24 29.39 19.17
C LYS A 635 -0.75 29.02 19.17
N GLN A 636 -0.25 28.39 20.23
CA GLN A 636 1.13 27.93 20.32
C GLN A 636 1.40 26.81 19.31
N ILE A 637 0.54 25.79 19.24
CA ILE A 637 0.68 24.67 18.31
C ILE A 637 0.69 25.18 16.85
N ARG A 638 -0.24 26.08 16.50
CA ARG A 638 -0.28 26.70 15.16
C ARG A 638 0.98 27.49 14.82
N ALA A 639 1.62 28.13 15.81
CA ALA A 639 2.88 28.83 15.58
C ALA A 639 4.01 27.85 15.24
N LEU A 640 4.10 26.72 15.94
CA LEU A 640 5.09 25.67 15.65
C LEU A 640 4.88 25.04 14.27
N PHE A 641 3.63 24.82 13.85
CA PHE A 641 3.34 24.33 12.49
C PHE A 641 3.81 25.30 11.40
N ARG A 642 3.67 26.62 11.61
CA ARG A 642 4.19 27.63 10.67
C ARG A 642 5.71 27.64 10.63
N GLU A 643 6.36 27.46 11.78
CA GLU A 643 7.81 27.32 11.84
C GLU A 643 8.29 26.08 11.08
N LEU A 644 7.57 24.96 11.21
CA LEU A 644 7.88 23.73 10.49
C LEU A 644 7.78 23.93 8.99
N GLU A 645 6.76 24.64 8.53
CA GLU A 645 6.59 25.00 7.12
C GLU A 645 7.76 25.87 6.60
N MET A 646 8.22 26.85 7.38
CA MET A 646 9.36 27.68 7.01
C MET A 646 10.66 26.87 6.90
N VAL A 647 10.93 25.96 7.85
CA VAL A 647 12.10 25.07 7.80
C VAL A 647 12.04 24.16 6.57
N LYS A 648 10.87 23.59 6.26
CA LYS A 648 10.68 22.76 5.07
C LYS A 648 10.89 23.52 3.77
N ASN A 649 10.37 24.73 3.66
CA ASN A 649 10.58 25.56 2.48
C ASN A 649 12.06 25.91 2.27
N LYS A 650 12.82 26.09 3.37
CA LYS A 650 14.28 26.24 3.29
C LYS A 650 14.96 24.96 2.80
N ILE A 651 14.57 23.78 3.30
CA ILE A 651 15.11 22.48 2.84
C ILE A 651 14.93 22.34 1.33
N LYS A 652 13.76 22.66 0.80
CA LYS A 652 13.46 22.58 -0.65
C LYS A 652 14.27 23.57 -1.50
N ALA A 653 14.62 24.72 -0.92
CA ALA A 653 15.38 25.76 -1.60
C ALA A 653 16.91 25.55 -1.52
N CYS A 654 17.39 24.79 -0.53
CA CYS A 654 18.81 24.53 -0.32
C CYS A 654 19.38 23.57 -1.38
N THR A 655 20.60 23.88 -1.84
CA THR A 655 21.33 23.09 -2.84
C THR A 655 22.53 22.35 -2.23
N SER A 656 22.95 22.70 -1.02
CA SER A 656 24.10 22.11 -0.33
C SER A 656 23.67 20.96 0.60
N GLN A 657 24.42 19.85 0.59
CA GLN A 657 24.05 18.63 1.33
C GLN A 657 24.17 18.81 2.86
N GLU A 658 25.19 19.53 3.36
CA GLU A 658 25.42 19.74 4.79
C GLU A 658 24.34 20.63 5.44
N GLU A 659 23.86 21.63 4.71
CA GLU A 659 22.77 22.51 5.16
C GLU A 659 21.44 21.76 5.17
N VAL A 660 21.19 20.91 4.16
CA VAL A 660 20.01 20.03 4.13
C VAL A 660 19.98 19.09 5.33
N ASP A 661 21.11 18.48 5.70
CA ASP A 661 21.14 17.55 6.83
C ASP A 661 20.94 18.27 8.18
N THR A 662 21.49 19.48 8.35
CA THR A 662 21.26 20.33 9.53
C THR A 662 19.80 20.79 9.64
N LEU A 663 19.18 21.17 8.51
CA LEU A 663 17.78 21.57 8.47
C LEU A 663 16.84 20.38 8.71
N LYS A 664 17.15 19.18 8.18
CA LYS A 664 16.40 17.94 8.47
C LYS A 664 16.47 17.55 9.95
N PHE A 665 17.61 17.78 10.60
CA PHE A 665 17.71 17.60 12.05
C PHE A 665 16.79 18.56 12.79
N SER A 666 16.79 19.84 12.41
CA SER A 666 15.91 20.87 12.99
C SER A 666 14.42 20.56 12.77
N GLU A 667 14.05 20.10 11.57
CA GLU A 667 12.70 19.62 11.24
C GLU A 667 12.26 18.52 12.20
N LYS A 668 13.10 17.49 12.40
CA LYS A 668 12.80 16.38 13.33
C LYS A 668 12.62 16.85 14.76
N GLN A 669 13.45 17.77 15.24
CA GLN A 669 13.31 18.33 16.58
C GLN A 669 11.99 19.08 16.75
N LEU A 670 11.59 19.85 15.74
CA LEU A 670 10.35 20.62 15.77
C LEU A 670 9.10 19.71 15.72
N ILE A 671 9.14 18.62 14.95
CA ILE A 671 8.05 17.63 14.93
C ILE A 671 7.88 16.96 16.28
N ASN A 672 8.98 16.57 16.93
CA ASN A 672 8.93 16.03 18.29
C ASN A 672 8.34 17.03 19.28
N LYS A 673 8.72 18.31 19.15
CA LYS A 673 8.16 19.37 19.99
C LYS A 673 6.66 19.53 19.76
N ILE A 674 6.22 19.57 18.50
CA ILE A 674 4.79 19.62 18.15
C ILE A 674 4.04 18.43 18.74
N PHE A 675 4.62 17.23 18.68
CA PHE A 675 4.03 16.01 19.21
C PHE A 675 3.87 16.07 20.74
N ASN A 676 4.90 16.53 21.46
CA ASN A 676 4.85 16.70 22.92
C ASN A 676 3.88 17.82 23.34
N ASP A 677 3.99 19.01 22.75
CA ASP A 677 3.15 20.17 23.08
C ASP A 677 1.66 19.89 22.78
N SER A 678 1.36 19.15 21.70
CA SER A 678 -0.01 18.73 21.38
C SER A 678 -0.56 17.74 22.41
N ALA A 679 0.29 16.84 22.93
CA ALA A 679 -0.11 15.90 23.98
C ALA A 679 -0.48 16.64 25.27
N GLU A 680 0.32 17.62 25.69
CA GLU A 680 0.06 18.42 26.89
C GLU A 680 -1.23 19.24 26.76
N ALA A 681 -1.45 19.90 25.62
CA ALA A 681 -2.68 20.66 25.35
C ALA A 681 -3.95 19.81 25.38
N LYS A 682 -3.84 18.51 25.06
CA LYS A 682 -4.99 17.59 25.10
C LYS A 682 -5.38 17.15 26.50
N ILE A 683 -4.50 17.29 27.50
CA ILE A 683 -4.73 16.75 28.85
C ILE A 683 -6.09 17.19 29.41
N PRO A 684 -6.45 18.49 29.46
CA PRO A 684 -7.71 18.93 30.06
C PRO A 684 -8.94 18.29 29.39
N ALA A 685 -8.98 18.31 28.05
CA ALA A 685 -10.10 17.76 27.29
C ALA A 685 -10.21 16.23 27.42
N VAL A 686 -9.08 15.52 27.55
CA VAL A 686 -9.07 14.08 27.83
C VAL A 686 -9.65 13.81 29.23
N LEU A 687 -9.28 14.59 30.24
CA LEU A 687 -9.80 14.42 31.60
C LEU A 687 -11.32 14.67 31.67
N ASP A 688 -11.82 15.68 30.96
CA ASP A 688 -13.25 15.96 30.86
C ASP A 688 -14.01 14.79 30.21
N TYR A 689 -13.46 14.21 29.14
CA TYR A 689 -14.07 13.02 28.53
C TYR A 689 -14.05 11.83 29.49
N LEU A 690 -12.96 11.62 30.22
CA LEU A 690 -12.85 10.53 31.20
C LEU A 690 -13.85 10.68 32.36
N GLU A 691 -14.23 11.90 32.73
CA GLU A 691 -15.29 12.12 33.72
C GLU A 691 -16.60 11.43 33.30
N THR A 692 -17.01 11.60 32.04
CA THR A 692 -18.23 10.97 31.50
C THR A 692 -18.17 9.44 31.50
N ILE A 693 -16.98 8.87 31.27
CA ILE A 693 -16.76 7.41 31.26
C ILE A 693 -16.79 6.84 32.69
N VAL A 694 -16.22 7.58 33.65
CA VAL A 694 -16.26 7.22 35.07
C VAL A 694 -17.69 7.24 35.59
N GLU A 695 -18.49 8.24 35.22
CA GLU A 695 -19.92 8.32 35.56
C GLU A 695 -20.73 7.15 34.99
N ALA A 696 -20.38 6.67 33.79
CA ALA A 696 -20.99 5.47 33.20
C ALA A 696 -20.67 4.17 33.98
N GLY A 697 -19.65 4.16 34.84
CA GLY A 697 -19.35 3.06 35.77
C GLY A 697 -18.83 1.75 35.16
N CYS A 698 -18.43 1.77 33.88
CA CYS A 698 -17.91 0.59 33.17
C CYS A 698 -16.43 0.31 33.48
N LYS A 699 -15.96 -0.93 33.27
CA LYS A 699 -14.51 -1.24 33.27
C LYS A 699 -13.90 -0.85 31.93
N PHE A 700 -12.81 -0.09 31.94
CA PHE A 700 -12.22 0.46 30.73
C PHE A 700 -10.69 0.48 30.74
N LEU A 701 -10.11 0.41 29.55
CA LEU A 701 -8.67 0.55 29.29
C LEU A 701 -8.39 1.92 28.71
N ILE A 702 -7.35 2.59 29.20
CA ILE A 702 -6.86 3.84 28.63
C ILE A 702 -5.42 3.64 28.17
N PHE A 703 -5.17 3.94 26.91
CA PHE A 703 -3.85 3.92 26.30
C PHE A 703 -3.34 5.34 26.08
N ALA A 704 -2.10 5.60 26.50
CA ALA A 704 -1.38 6.85 26.28
C ALA A 704 0.08 6.59 25.89
N TYR A 705 0.73 7.57 25.27
CA TYR A 705 2.12 7.50 24.84
C TYR A 705 3.04 8.22 25.82
N HIS A 706 2.73 9.47 26.17
CA HIS A 706 3.58 10.33 26.97
C HIS A 706 3.36 10.11 28.48
N GLN A 707 4.45 10.20 29.26
CA GLN A 707 4.38 10.08 30.72
C GLN A 707 3.51 11.18 31.36
N PRO A 708 3.63 12.47 30.98
CA PRO A 708 2.76 13.53 31.53
C PRO A 708 1.26 13.24 31.39
N MET A 709 0.83 12.74 30.23
CA MET A 709 -0.56 12.35 29.99
C MET A 709 -0.99 11.21 30.92
N MET A 710 -0.17 10.16 31.05
CA MET A 710 -0.45 9.04 31.96
C MET A 710 -0.49 9.48 33.43
N ASP A 711 0.41 10.37 33.84
CA ASP A 711 0.47 10.90 35.20
C ASP A 711 -0.78 11.73 35.51
N ALA A 712 -1.19 12.59 34.59
CA ALA A 712 -2.41 13.39 34.73
C ALA A 712 -3.67 12.52 34.84
N ILE A 713 -3.82 11.51 33.97
CA ILE A 713 -4.93 10.56 34.00
C ILE A 713 -4.93 9.78 35.32
N HIS A 714 -3.76 9.29 35.76
CA HIS A 714 -3.63 8.54 37.00
C HIS A 714 -4.04 9.37 38.22
N GLN A 715 -3.54 10.61 38.34
CA GLN A 715 -3.90 11.52 39.43
C GLN A 715 -5.39 11.88 39.41
N PHE A 716 -5.97 12.11 38.23
CA PHE A 716 -7.40 12.41 38.09
C PHE A 716 -8.28 11.26 38.58
N LEU A 717 -7.98 10.03 38.18
CA LEU A 717 -8.73 8.84 38.61
C LEU A 717 -8.62 8.58 40.12
N LEU A 718 -7.45 8.85 40.71
CA LEU A 718 -7.28 8.81 42.18
C LEU A 718 -8.14 9.86 42.88
N LYS A 719 -8.19 11.10 42.38
CA LYS A 719 -9.05 12.17 42.94
C LYS A 719 -10.53 11.80 42.88
N LYS A 720 -10.95 11.06 41.86
CA LYS A 720 -12.32 10.55 41.69
C LYS A 720 -12.59 9.24 42.46
N ASN A 721 -11.63 8.77 43.28
CA ASN A 721 -11.71 7.52 44.06
C ASN A 721 -12.00 6.27 43.20
N VAL A 722 -11.48 6.23 41.97
CA VAL A 722 -11.62 5.07 41.07
C VAL A 722 -10.47 4.09 41.31
N GLY A 723 -10.79 2.82 41.59
CA GLY A 723 -9.78 1.78 41.67
C GLY A 723 -9.13 1.56 40.30
N LEU A 724 -7.80 1.59 40.24
CA LEU A 724 -7.06 1.55 38.97
C LEU A 724 -5.79 0.70 39.06
N ILE A 725 -5.34 0.23 37.90
CA ILE A 725 -3.97 -0.27 37.70
C ILE A 725 -3.21 0.63 36.71
N ARG A 726 -1.88 0.69 36.84
CA ARG A 726 -1.00 1.38 35.90
C ARG A 726 0.11 0.45 35.43
N ILE A 727 0.31 0.34 34.12
CA ILE A 727 1.41 -0.43 33.52
C ILE A 727 2.10 0.43 32.46
N ASP A 728 3.36 0.75 32.71
CA ASP A 728 4.23 1.50 31.80
C ASP A 728 5.63 0.88 31.71
N GLY A 729 6.56 1.56 31.03
CA GLY A 729 7.94 1.12 30.87
C GLY A 729 8.72 0.95 32.18
N SER A 730 8.32 1.66 33.24
CA SER A 730 8.96 1.58 34.56
C SER A 730 8.46 0.40 35.39
N THR A 731 7.31 -0.18 35.02
CA THR A 731 6.67 -1.26 35.79
C THR A 731 7.48 -2.57 35.69
N PRO A 732 8.00 -3.12 36.81
CA PRO A 732 8.78 -4.35 36.82
C PRO A 732 8.02 -5.55 36.23
N THR A 733 8.72 -6.46 35.56
CA THR A 733 8.08 -7.62 34.91
C THR A 733 7.37 -8.54 35.91
N SER A 734 7.91 -8.68 37.12
CA SER A 734 7.34 -9.55 38.17
C SER A 734 5.96 -9.10 38.64
N THR A 735 5.69 -7.79 38.70
CA THR A 735 4.43 -7.23 39.22
C THR A 735 3.35 -7.08 38.14
N ARG A 736 3.72 -7.07 36.86
CA ARG A 736 2.77 -6.91 35.74
C ARG A 736 1.65 -7.96 35.77
N GLN A 737 2.00 -9.22 36.00
CA GLN A 737 1.02 -10.30 36.02
C GLN A 737 0.04 -10.16 37.21
N ASP A 738 0.55 -9.73 38.37
CA ASP A 738 -0.28 -9.49 39.55
C ASP A 738 -1.26 -8.34 39.30
N LEU A 739 -0.81 -7.25 38.66
CA LEU A 739 -1.68 -6.12 38.28
C LEU A 739 -2.77 -6.54 37.29
N VAL A 740 -2.43 -7.34 36.27
CA VAL A 740 -3.40 -7.86 35.31
C VAL A 740 -4.44 -8.74 36.01
N THR A 741 -3.99 -9.60 36.92
CA THR A 741 -4.88 -10.48 37.70
C THR A 741 -5.81 -9.64 38.58
N GLN A 742 -5.29 -8.60 39.24
CA GLN A 742 -6.11 -7.68 40.04
C GLN A 742 -7.19 -6.98 39.21
N PHE A 743 -6.88 -6.53 38.00
CA PHE A 743 -7.86 -5.87 37.12
C PHE A 743 -8.94 -6.84 36.62
N GLN A 744 -8.55 -8.08 36.30
CA GLN A 744 -9.45 -9.10 35.79
C GLN A 744 -10.41 -9.62 36.88
N GLU A 745 -9.88 -9.91 38.08
CA GLU A 745 -10.64 -10.59 39.15
C GLU A 745 -11.38 -9.62 40.08
N LYS A 746 -10.85 -8.42 40.32
CA LYS A 746 -11.44 -7.50 41.29
C LYS A 746 -12.37 -6.49 40.62
N ASP A 747 -13.60 -6.39 41.11
CA ASP A 747 -14.61 -5.49 40.56
C ASP A 747 -14.49 -4.04 41.03
N ASN A 748 -13.75 -3.80 42.11
CA ASN A 748 -13.43 -2.46 42.59
C ASN A 748 -12.39 -1.74 41.71
N VAL A 749 -11.62 -2.47 40.91
CA VAL A 749 -10.70 -1.90 39.93
C VAL A 749 -11.46 -1.71 38.61
N LYS A 750 -11.69 -0.44 38.24
CA LYS A 750 -12.47 -0.06 37.06
C LYS A 750 -11.61 0.43 35.89
N ALA A 751 -10.45 1.02 36.16
CA ALA A 751 -9.60 1.62 35.13
C ALA A 751 -8.24 0.92 35.02
N ALA A 752 -7.73 0.77 33.81
CA ALA A 752 -6.35 0.39 33.55
C ALA A 752 -5.65 1.44 32.69
N VAL A 753 -4.65 2.11 33.25
CA VAL A 753 -3.80 3.10 32.56
C VAL A 753 -2.59 2.39 31.98
N LEU A 754 -2.49 2.35 30.67
CA LEU A 754 -1.49 1.55 29.94
C LEU A 754 -0.71 2.45 28.98
N SER A 755 0.60 2.27 28.93
CA SER A 755 1.37 2.85 27.82
C SER A 755 1.06 2.09 26.53
N ILE A 756 0.89 2.77 25.39
CA ILE A 756 0.64 2.12 24.07
C ILE A 756 1.74 1.10 23.75
N LYS A 757 3.01 1.48 23.93
CA LYS A 757 4.16 0.60 23.71
C LYS A 757 4.24 -0.53 24.75
N ALA A 758 3.96 -0.25 26.02
CA ALA A 758 3.98 -1.27 27.07
C ALA A 758 2.75 -2.20 27.02
N GLY A 759 1.67 -1.78 26.37
CA GLY A 759 0.46 -2.56 26.09
C GLY A 759 0.58 -3.46 24.87
N GLY A 760 1.62 -3.29 24.04
CA GLY A 760 1.93 -4.15 22.90
C GLY A 760 2.42 -5.55 23.30
N VAL A 761 2.91 -5.74 24.54
CA VAL A 761 3.31 -7.06 25.06
C VAL A 761 2.11 -7.87 25.52
N GLY A 762 2.16 -9.20 25.31
CA GLY A 762 1.12 -10.24 25.37
C GLY A 762 0.11 -10.34 26.53
N LEU A 763 -0.25 -9.26 27.23
CA LEU A 763 -1.22 -9.23 28.31
C LEU A 763 -2.65 -9.55 27.81
N THR A 764 -3.50 -10.08 28.69
CA THR A 764 -4.90 -10.40 28.41
C THR A 764 -5.78 -9.58 29.34
N LEU A 765 -6.59 -8.67 28.79
CA LEU A 765 -7.39 -7.69 29.54
C LEU A 765 -8.87 -7.72 29.11
N THR A 766 -9.43 -8.93 29.04
CA THR A 766 -10.79 -9.22 28.56
C THR A 766 -11.91 -8.74 29.49
N ALA A 767 -11.63 -8.40 30.76
CA ALA A 767 -12.64 -7.85 31.68
C ALA A 767 -13.18 -6.47 31.26
N ALA A 768 -12.49 -5.74 30.39
CA ALA A 768 -12.95 -4.46 29.86
C ALA A 768 -13.61 -4.61 28.49
N SER A 769 -14.73 -3.92 28.29
CA SER A 769 -15.39 -3.79 26.98
C SER A 769 -15.15 -2.45 26.30
N THR A 770 -14.57 -1.49 27.03
CA THR A 770 -14.31 -0.12 26.55
C THR A 770 -12.81 0.13 26.50
N VAL A 771 -12.32 0.57 25.35
CA VAL A 771 -10.91 0.92 25.11
C VAL A 771 -10.85 2.35 24.63
N ILE A 772 -10.00 3.16 25.27
CA ILE A 772 -9.84 4.58 24.98
C ILE A 772 -8.37 4.83 24.65
N PHE A 773 -8.12 5.41 23.48
CA PHE A 773 -6.82 5.95 23.12
C PHE A 773 -6.82 7.45 23.38
N ALA A 774 -6.19 7.87 24.48
CA ALA A 774 -5.97 9.28 24.78
C ALA A 774 -5.00 9.92 23.78
N GLU A 775 -4.10 9.11 23.24
CA GLU A 775 -3.09 9.50 22.26
C GLU A 775 -2.95 8.42 21.18
N LEU A 776 -2.37 8.79 20.04
CA LEU A 776 -2.08 7.89 18.94
C LEU A 776 -0.57 7.56 18.86
N SER A 777 -0.25 6.41 18.27
CA SER A 777 1.12 6.03 17.87
C SER A 777 1.27 6.13 16.36
N TRP A 778 2.43 6.62 15.90
CA TRP A 778 2.82 6.64 14.49
C TRP A 778 2.90 5.25 13.83
N THR A 779 2.98 4.20 14.65
CA THR A 779 3.05 2.81 14.21
C THR A 779 1.70 2.12 14.36
N PRO A 780 1.00 1.78 13.26
CA PRO A 780 -0.32 1.16 13.32
C PRO A 780 -0.34 -0.19 14.03
N GLY A 781 0.73 -0.97 13.89
CA GLY A 781 0.87 -2.25 14.57
C GLY A 781 0.72 -2.16 16.09
N ASP A 782 1.22 -1.07 16.72
CA ASP A 782 1.09 -0.87 18.17
C ASP A 782 -0.37 -0.65 18.58
N ILE A 783 -1.14 0.08 17.76
CA ILE A 783 -2.56 0.37 18.01
C ILE A 783 -3.39 -0.90 17.89
N ILE A 784 -3.20 -1.67 16.81
CA ILE A 784 -3.90 -2.95 16.62
C ILE A 784 -3.57 -3.93 17.77
N GLN A 785 -2.29 -3.99 18.17
CA GLN A 785 -1.87 -4.82 19.29
C GLN A 785 -2.50 -4.40 20.62
N ALA A 786 -2.69 -3.11 20.85
CA ALA A 786 -3.34 -2.58 22.04
C ALA A 786 -4.85 -2.89 22.05
N GLU A 787 -5.56 -2.72 20.93
CA GLU A 787 -6.99 -3.07 20.81
C GLU A 787 -7.26 -4.54 21.14
N ASP A 788 -6.42 -5.42 20.61
CA ASP A 788 -6.56 -6.86 20.76
C ASP A 788 -6.24 -7.38 22.16
N ARG A 789 -5.80 -6.51 23.09
CA ARG A 789 -5.70 -6.84 24.52
C ARG A 789 -7.08 -7.05 25.15
N ALA A 790 -8.07 -6.28 24.72
CA ALA A 790 -9.47 -6.42 25.14
C ALA A 790 -10.25 -7.37 24.21
N HIS A 791 -9.94 -7.36 22.91
CA HIS A 791 -10.57 -8.23 21.90
C HIS A 791 -9.84 -9.57 21.77
N ARG A 792 -9.94 -10.42 22.80
CA ARG A 792 -9.32 -11.75 22.83
C ARG A 792 -10.33 -12.84 23.17
N ILE A 793 -9.97 -14.11 22.93
CA ILE A 793 -10.77 -15.26 23.34
C ILE A 793 -11.08 -15.14 24.84
N GLY A 794 -12.37 -15.20 25.20
CA GLY A 794 -12.87 -14.92 26.55
C GLY A 794 -13.67 -13.61 26.68
N GLN A 795 -13.61 -12.73 25.67
CA GLN A 795 -14.47 -11.56 25.59
C GLN A 795 -15.89 -11.94 25.18
N VAL A 796 -16.87 -11.53 25.98
CA VAL A 796 -18.30 -11.82 25.75
C VAL A 796 -19.06 -10.62 25.19
N SER A 797 -18.55 -9.41 25.36
CA SER A 797 -19.19 -8.16 24.95
C SER A 797 -18.51 -7.54 23.73
N SER A 798 -19.26 -6.79 22.92
CA SER A 798 -18.68 -5.98 21.84
C SER A 798 -17.69 -4.97 22.41
N VAL A 799 -16.49 -4.91 21.82
CA VAL A 799 -15.44 -4.00 22.28
C VAL A 799 -15.61 -2.66 21.57
N ASN A 800 -15.86 -1.60 22.34
CA ASN A 800 -15.94 -0.24 21.84
C ASN A 800 -14.58 0.45 22.00
N ILE A 801 -14.04 0.96 20.89
CA ILE A 801 -12.73 1.59 20.82
C ILE A 801 -12.94 3.06 20.45
N TYR A 802 -12.47 3.95 21.31
CA TYR A 802 -12.57 5.39 21.16
C TYR A 802 -11.18 5.98 20.93
N TYR A 803 -10.97 6.66 19.80
CA TYR A 803 -9.77 7.45 19.55
C TYR A 803 -10.07 8.91 19.84
N LEU A 804 -9.38 9.48 20.83
CA LEU A 804 -9.52 10.89 21.19
C LEU A 804 -8.58 11.72 20.33
N LEU A 805 -9.15 12.44 19.36
CA LEU A 805 -8.42 13.26 18.38
C LEU A 805 -8.68 14.73 18.64
N ALA A 806 -7.69 15.59 18.46
CA ALA A 806 -7.89 17.04 18.43
C ALA A 806 -7.72 17.59 17.02
N ASN A 807 -8.73 18.32 16.53
CA ASN A 807 -8.69 18.97 15.22
C ASN A 807 -7.60 20.05 15.19
N ASP A 808 -7.02 20.29 14.01
CA ASP A 808 -5.96 21.27 13.78
C ASP A 808 -4.67 20.99 14.58
N THR A 809 -4.48 19.76 15.05
CA THR A 809 -3.27 19.33 15.76
C THR A 809 -2.47 18.30 14.95
N VAL A 810 -1.45 17.70 15.58
CA VAL A 810 -0.68 16.59 15.03
C VAL A 810 -1.52 15.31 14.85
N ASP A 811 -2.60 15.15 15.61
CA ASP A 811 -3.44 13.95 15.58
C ASP A 811 -4.03 13.67 14.19
N ASP A 812 -4.48 14.70 13.48
CA ASP A 812 -5.03 14.57 12.13
C ASP A 812 -4.00 13.99 11.15
N ILE A 813 -2.74 14.43 11.27
CA ILE A 813 -1.66 13.96 10.42
C ILE A 813 -1.32 12.51 10.76
N ILE A 814 -1.22 12.21 12.05
CA ILE A 814 -0.97 10.85 12.53
C ILE A 814 -2.06 9.91 12.04
N TRP A 815 -3.32 10.34 12.11
CA TRP A 815 -4.46 9.55 11.67
C TRP A 815 -4.38 9.20 10.18
N ASP A 816 -4.12 10.17 9.32
CA ASP A 816 -3.97 9.96 7.88
C ASP A 816 -2.80 9.02 7.55
N VAL A 817 -1.67 9.19 8.24
CA VAL A 817 -0.50 8.31 8.10
C VAL A 817 -0.83 6.89 8.52
N ILE A 818 -1.55 6.71 9.64
CA ILE A 818 -1.94 5.39 10.14
C ILE A 818 -2.81 4.69 9.11
N GLN A 819 -3.81 5.37 8.56
CA GLN A 819 -4.73 4.78 7.58
C GLN A 819 -3.99 4.34 6.32
N SER A 820 -3.15 5.21 5.75
CA SER A 820 -2.34 4.87 4.57
C SER A 820 -1.41 3.68 4.83
N LYS A 821 -0.76 3.62 6.00
CA LYS A 821 0.09 2.47 6.36
C LYS A 821 -0.72 1.19 6.55
N LEU A 822 -1.90 1.26 7.16
CA LEU A 822 -2.76 0.09 7.35
C LEU A 822 -3.28 -0.47 6.04
N GLU A 823 -3.64 0.38 5.09
CA GLU A 823 -4.04 -0.04 3.74
C GLU A 823 -2.90 -0.80 3.06
N ASN A 824 -1.68 -0.24 3.08
CA ASN A 824 -0.48 -0.89 2.53
C ASN A 824 -0.19 -2.25 3.20
N LEU A 825 -0.29 -2.33 4.53
CA LEU A 825 -0.05 -3.59 5.27
C LEU A 825 -1.17 -4.62 5.03
N GLY A 826 -2.42 -4.17 4.94
CA GLY A 826 -3.57 -5.01 4.63
C GLY A 826 -3.45 -5.64 3.25
N GLN A 827 -3.06 -4.86 2.23
CA GLN A 827 -2.83 -5.40 0.89
C GLN A 827 -1.72 -6.45 0.88
N VAL A 828 -0.61 -6.21 1.58
CA VAL A 828 0.54 -7.15 1.63
C VAL A 828 0.22 -8.44 2.38
N PHE A 829 -0.54 -8.40 3.47
CA PHE A 829 -0.75 -9.58 4.32
C PHE A 829 -2.11 -10.26 4.17
N ASP A 830 -3.16 -9.50 3.86
CA ASP A 830 -4.53 -10.00 3.81
C ASP A 830 -5.08 -10.01 2.37
N GLY A 831 -4.32 -9.48 1.39
CA GLY A 831 -4.72 -9.41 -0.02
C GLY A 831 -5.95 -8.51 -0.25
N ARG A 832 -6.23 -7.60 0.67
CA ARG A 832 -7.37 -6.67 0.63
C ARG A 832 -6.96 -5.31 1.17
N GLU A 833 -7.58 -4.25 0.64
CA GLU A 833 -7.54 -2.93 1.26
C GLU A 833 -8.26 -2.99 2.60
N ASN A 834 -7.49 -2.92 3.69
CA ASN A 834 -8.03 -2.83 5.04
C ASN A 834 -7.78 -1.40 5.55
N SER A 835 -8.84 -0.63 5.74
CA SER A 835 -8.80 0.62 6.50
C SER A 835 -9.47 0.43 7.86
N LEU A 836 -9.16 1.27 8.85
CA LEU A 836 -9.93 1.28 10.09
C LEU A 836 -11.34 1.81 9.74
N GLU A 837 -12.32 0.91 9.68
CA GLU A 837 -13.74 1.28 9.59
C GLU A 837 -14.15 1.99 10.89
N VAL A 838 -14.15 3.32 10.85
CA VAL A 838 -14.57 4.18 11.97
C VAL A 838 -15.94 4.76 11.67
N SER A 839 -16.84 4.67 12.66
CA SER A 839 -18.12 5.39 12.60
C SER A 839 -17.90 6.87 12.91
N ASN A 840 -18.17 7.75 11.93
CA ASN A 840 -18.15 9.21 12.15
C ASN A 840 -19.35 9.64 13.00
N CYS A 841 -19.11 10.18 14.19
CA CYS A 841 -20.13 10.88 14.97
C CYS A 841 -20.10 12.38 14.64
N GLN A 842 -21.08 12.81 13.83
CA GLN A 842 -21.64 14.17 13.64
C GLN A 842 -20.69 15.39 13.63
N THR A 843 -20.48 15.93 12.42
CA THR A 843 -20.20 17.36 12.19
C THR A 843 -21.39 18.21 12.68
N ARG A 844 -21.16 19.05 13.70
CA ARG A 844 -22.09 20.14 14.04
C ARG A 844 -22.10 21.17 12.91
N ASN A 845 -23.15 21.15 12.08
CA ASN A 845 -23.45 22.25 11.16
C ASN A 845 -23.69 23.54 11.96
N ARG A 846 -22.76 24.49 11.86
CA ARG A 846 -22.99 25.89 12.27
C ARG A 846 -23.73 26.60 11.12
N SER A 847 -25.01 26.87 11.31
CA SER A 847 -25.75 27.83 10.49
C SER A 847 -26.49 28.81 11.39
N GLY A 848 -26.20 30.11 11.22
CA GLY A 848 -27.18 31.18 11.30
C GLY A 848 -27.67 31.61 12.69
N SER A 849 -27.19 32.76 13.11
CA SER A 849 -27.69 33.58 14.21
C SER A 849 -29.18 33.91 14.08
N GLN A 850 -29.97 33.73 15.14
CA GLN A 850 -31.09 34.61 15.50
C GLN A 850 -31.38 34.53 17.01
N ALA A 851 -31.83 35.66 17.55
CA ALA A 851 -31.71 36.08 18.95
C ALA A 851 -32.75 35.48 19.93
N MET A 852 -32.33 35.49 21.21
CA MET A 852 -33.08 35.52 22.48
C MET A 852 -34.43 34.78 22.62
N ASN A 853 -34.45 33.76 23.49
CA ASN A 853 -35.21 33.75 24.75
C ASN A 853 -34.97 32.43 25.51
N SER A 854 -34.78 32.50 26.82
CA SER A 854 -34.90 31.38 27.76
C SER A 854 -36.03 31.72 28.76
N PRO A 855 -36.56 30.79 29.59
CA PRO A 855 -36.29 29.34 29.72
C PRO A 855 -37.57 28.47 29.79
N SER A 856 -37.48 27.15 29.56
CA SER A 856 -38.24 26.12 30.32
C SER A 856 -37.95 24.69 29.85
N GLN A 857 -38.06 23.78 30.82
CA GLN A 857 -37.82 22.34 30.79
C GLN A 857 -38.43 21.60 29.57
N ALA A 858 -37.69 20.67 28.98
CA ALA A 858 -38.27 19.56 28.23
C ALA A 858 -37.35 18.33 28.25
N ASN A 859 -37.91 17.25 28.78
CA ASN A 859 -37.38 15.88 28.87
C ASN A 859 -36.90 15.33 27.52
N ILE A 860 -35.77 14.62 27.52
CA ILE A 860 -35.40 13.70 26.43
C ILE A 860 -35.60 12.27 26.93
N ASN A 861 -36.66 11.64 26.40
CA ASN A 861 -36.99 10.23 26.60
C ASN A 861 -35.98 9.34 25.85
N PHE A 862 -35.21 8.55 26.60
CA PHE A 862 -34.58 7.34 26.07
C PHE A 862 -35.65 6.26 25.91
N ARG A 863 -35.98 5.90 24.67
CA ARG A 863 -36.90 4.80 24.36
C ARG A 863 -36.18 3.47 24.61
N SER A 864 -36.38 2.92 25.80
CA SER A 864 -36.10 1.52 26.12
C SER A 864 -37.06 0.61 25.34
N GLN A 865 -36.53 -0.32 24.56
CA GLN A 865 -37.29 -1.49 24.12
C GLN A 865 -37.19 -2.54 25.22
N THR A 866 -38.25 -2.63 26.01
CA THR A 866 -38.54 -3.73 26.93
C THR A 866 -39.05 -4.93 26.14
N VAL A 867 -38.42 -6.10 26.34
CA VAL A 867 -39.08 -7.39 26.10
C VAL A 867 -39.23 -8.05 27.46
N ALA A 868 -40.47 -8.42 27.76
CA ALA A 868 -40.96 -8.80 29.07
C ALA A 868 -40.34 -10.11 29.60
N SER A 869 -40.11 -10.12 30.91
CA SER A 869 -39.75 -11.27 31.72
C SER A 869 -40.99 -12.07 32.14
N SER A 870 -40.82 -13.38 32.28
CA SER A 870 -41.60 -14.19 33.23
C SER A 870 -40.63 -15.05 34.04
N SER A 871 -40.70 -14.91 35.37
CA SER A 871 -39.97 -15.73 36.35
C SER A 871 -40.91 -16.81 36.89
N PRO A 872 -40.38 -17.88 37.53
CA PRO A 872 -40.32 -17.80 38.99
C PRO A 872 -39.03 -18.33 39.64
N SER A 873 -38.90 -17.93 40.90
CA SER A 873 -37.80 -17.99 41.86
C SER A 873 -37.36 -19.36 42.40
N LYS A 874 -36.06 -19.53 42.69
CA LYS A 874 -35.45 -19.71 44.05
C LYS A 874 -34.08 -20.43 44.00
N GLY A 875 -33.03 -19.76 44.48
CA GLY A 875 -32.03 -20.31 45.41
C GLY A 875 -30.79 -21.07 44.89
N LYS A 876 -29.61 -20.51 45.24
CA LYS A 876 -28.29 -21.13 45.54
C LYS A 876 -27.23 -21.24 44.42
N SER A 877 -26.17 -20.44 44.63
CA SER A 877 -24.72 -20.70 44.47
C SER A 877 -24.24 -21.68 43.39
N GLY A 878 -23.38 -21.19 42.48
CA GLY A 878 -22.49 -22.03 41.68
C GLY A 878 -21.89 -21.30 40.47
N VAL A 879 -20.76 -20.62 40.68
CA VAL A 879 -19.91 -20.13 39.58
C VAL A 879 -18.97 -21.28 39.18
N GLN A 880 -19.32 -22.02 38.13
CA GLN A 880 -18.41 -22.83 37.29
C GLN A 880 -19.25 -23.67 36.31
N THR A 881 -19.50 -23.19 35.08
CA THR A 881 -19.97 -24.03 33.94
C THR A 881 -20.03 -23.23 32.63
N SER A 882 -18.89 -22.80 32.07
CA SER A 882 -18.86 -22.34 30.66
C SER A 882 -17.86 -23.10 29.77
N LEU A 883 -16.86 -23.76 30.36
CA LEU A 883 -15.94 -24.63 29.61
C LEU A 883 -16.53 -26.03 29.36
N ASP A 884 -17.24 -26.59 30.34
CA ASP A 884 -17.85 -27.92 30.22
C ASP A 884 -19.08 -27.95 29.31
N SER A 885 -19.82 -26.85 29.18
CA SER A 885 -20.93 -26.74 28.24
C SER A 885 -20.44 -26.67 26.79
N PHE A 886 -19.26 -26.09 26.58
CA PHE A 886 -18.56 -26.08 25.29
C PHE A 886 -18.00 -27.47 24.94
N LEU A 887 -17.33 -28.15 25.89
CA LEU A 887 -16.79 -29.50 25.67
C LEU A 887 -17.88 -30.58 25.51
N LYS A 888 -19.02 -30.47 26.21
CA LYS A 888 -20.16 -31.38 26.03
C LYS A 888 -20.83 -31.25 24.66
N ARG A 889 -20.85 -30.04 24.09
CA ARG A 889 -21.48 -29.79 22.78
C ARG A 889 -20.63 -30.32 21.61
N CYS A 890 -19.33 -30.48 21.81
CA CYS A 890 -18.39 -31.04 20.84
C CYS A 890 -18.22 -32.57 20.92
N ARG A 891 -18.86 -33.26 21.89
CA ARG A 891 -18.72 -34.72 22.11
C ARG A 891 -19.96 -35.54 21.74
N GLY A 892 -20.97 -34.96 21.10
CA GLY A 892 -22.19 -35.68 20.74
C GLY A 892 -22.32 -35.89 19.23
N SER A 893 -21.95 -37.07 18.75
CA SER A 893 -22.67 -37.90 17.75
C SER A 893 -21.73 -38.96 17.19
N ASP A 894 -21.76 -40.18 17.73
CA ASP A 894 -21.49 -41.39 16.94
C ASP A 894 -22.23 -42.59 17.54
N GLY A 895 -23.07 -43.21 16.70
CA GLY A 895 -23.34 -44.65 16.69
C GLY A 895 -24.51 -45.21 17.50
N SER A 896 -25.62 -45.56 16.83
CA SER A 896 -26.20 -46.90 16.94
C SER A 896 -27.04 -47.25 15.69
N GLU A 897 -26.97 -48.54 15.35
CA GLU A 897 -27.29 -49.20 14.08
C GLU A 897 -28.79 -49.50 13.83
N ASP A 898 -29.03 -49.93 12.58
CA ASP A 898 -30.17 -50.69 12.00
C ASP A 898 -31.52 -50.00 11.77
N ASP A 899 -31.92 -49.82 10.49
CA ASP A 899 -32.64 -50.88 9.77
C ASP A 899 -32.90 -50.56 8.27
N HIS A 900 -33.09 -51.62 7.50
CA HIS A 900 -33.32 -51.74 6.05
C HIS A 900 -33.99 -50.60 5.24
N LEU A 901 -33.47 -50.34 4.01
CA LEU A 901 -34.19 -50.53 2.73
C LEU A 901 -33.36 -50.15 1.47
N LYS A 902 -33.45 -51.01 0.44
CA LYS A 902 -32.75 -51.00 -0.85
C LYS A 902 -33.09 -49.80 -1.77
N PRO A 903 -32.21 -49.49 -2.75
CA PRO A 903 -32.35 -48.33 -3.64
C PRO A 903 -33.28 -48.63 -4.82
N LYS A 904 -34.05 -47.62 -5.25
CA LYS A 904 -34.67 -47.59 -6.59
C LYS A 904 -34.14 -46.39 -7.38
N ASN A 905 -33.75 -46.73 -8.60
CA ASN A 905 -33.17 -45.92 -9.67
C ASN A 905 -34.12 -44.82 -10.21
N PRO A 906 -33.62 -43.92 -11.09
CA PRO A 906 -34.12 -42.56 -11.33
C PRO A 906 -35.08 -42.45 -12.52
N ARG A 907 -35.73 -41.28 -12.63
CA ARG A 907 -36.35 -40.58 -13.80
C ARG A 907 -37.17 -39.44 -13.18
N LEU A 908 -37.03 -38.16 -13.52
CA LEU A 908 -36.78 -37.45 -14.78
C LEU A 908 -36.02 -36.15 -14.50
#